data_AF-A0A1C6FY11-F1
#
_entry.id   AF-A0A1C6FY11-F1
#
_cell.length_a   1.000
_cell.length_b   1.000
_cell.length_c   1.000
_cell.angle_alpha   90.00
_cell.angle_beta   90.00
_cell.angle_gamma   90.00
#
_symmetry.space_group_name_H-M   'P 1'
#
loop_
_entity.id
_entity.type
_entity.pdbx_description
1 polymer ?
#
loop_
_entity_poly.entity_id
_entity_poly.type
_entity_poly.pdbx_seq_one_letter_code
_entity_poly.pdbx_strand_id
1 'polypeptide(L)'
;MNRKKIVSLILACAMTLSIFSSLQTTTINATTIESIGSEESNVKKVTLIEGNSIWKYEDTNTDMYSQKFYEKDFDDTAWKGSIGPLGYPAKDNNEIFGAVSQGTLVNNISKPNAIITYYFRNNFTIESLKELSKLEATVGIDDGFVMYINGKEVNRSYMDAGEVTHASEANLVNESSDIEGTVKLDLTNAIEHLVEGENTIAVSVHNRDANSSDIYFDMNLVATYGEEPQEPELPQPPADEKDENSTPKQVNVHVGEDASSEVNISYTTINEGLETKVLLNKVGDTNITTVIGENSQGNANKYFHRIDVSGLEANTQYEYTVGTGENTYSGTFKTAPAKGSKDPIKFAFIADPQVANATDSEAAGATFNAITEMEGLDFVYIGGDITDRSINETQWELLFNNGGAYSTGGQDMFGNYLIAAAQGNHDNNTLTRHINTPTEAGNIVYSFDFGPATIVTLNLETAKSSATAREEQEKYLREVVAEAKARGQWTFVGFHKSLYTGASHITDSDAIEARKYWVPIFTELDIDVVLQGHDHVYSRGFVNGQGYNAKPEVDEQGRVINPENAPLYMVGGHSGGLKWYSKKNYTVGDGDILAPGYEFLDVNSTDTGSDVKKEQVIVELEVSEDELTVNTYMFKYDPATDTITTDKYLYDTVTTIRKTMDAVEVEDLINNLPEIIRLEDKNLVLSARTAYNSLTEIQKSLISEEVLAKLVAAEEKIAQLEIEENQQIANKVVELINKVPENISLKDEETILSARVAYDELTAEQKALVSEEALVKLIEAEEKLQQLNMELEANKEAANKVIELINNIPENISLEEKEAILAVREAYNSLTTEQKALISEETLAKLVSAESKISELESNKDEDKEEDNDVVVKPSDNDENKKPSLPNTGGVNSGAVLSTALLMTLSGAVIFRKKNKIENYK
;
A
#
# COMPACT_ATOMS: atom_id res chain seq x y z
N MET A 1 61.73 26.51 25.39
CA MET A 1 61.70 27.84 26.07
C MET A 1 60.25 28.12 26.49
N ASN A 2 59.86 28.82 27.57
CA ASN A 2 60.24 30.13 28.14
C ASN A 2 59.97 31.33 27.18
N ARG A 3 59.26 32.42 27.56
CA ARG A 3 58.38 32.69 28.73
C ARG A 3 57.63 34.04 28.55
N LYS A 4 56.58 34.30 29.38
CA LYS A 4 55.76 35.54 29.52
C LYS A 4 54.70 35.73 28.42
N LYS A 5 53.39 35.94 28.67
CA LYS A 5 52.55 36.17 29.89
C LYS A 5 52.78 37.46 30.70
N ILE A 6 51.72 38.27 30.83
CA ILE A 6 51.28 39.14 31.97
C ILE A 6 49.93 39.79 31.58
N VAL A 7 48.88 40.01 32.40
CA VAL A 7 48.33 39.44 33.65
C VAL A 7 46.81 39.81 33.69
N SER A 8 45.98 39.11 34.49
CA SER A 8 44.54 39.41 34.72
C SER A 8 44.20 39.51 36.23
N LEU A 9 42.93 39.76 36.59
CA LEU A 9 42.35 39.71 37.98
C LEU A 9 42.75 40.92 38.89
N ILE A 10 42.06 41.36 39.96
CA ILE A 10 40.99 40.87 40.90
C ILE A 10 40.10 42.12 41.26
N LEU A 11 38.76 42.16 41.32
CA LEU A 11 37.69 41.60 42.21
C LEU A 11 37.58 42.19 43.66
N ALA A 12 36.36 42.09 44.25
CA ALA A 12 35.91 42.50 45.60
C ALA A 12 35.64 44.02 45.81
N CYS A 13 34.60 44.51 46.52
CA CYS A 13 33.44 43.94 47.26
C CYS A 13 32.45 45.10 47.62
N ALA A 14 31.23 45.00 48.20
CA ALA A 14 30.32 43.92 48.68
C ALA A 14 28.89 44.50 48.97
N MET A 15 27.91 43.63 49.31
CA MET A 15 26.74 43.75 50.24
C MET A 15 26.05 45.11 50.54
N THR A 16 24.72 45.27 50.78
CA THR A 16 23.46 44.48 50.62
C THR A 16 22.23 45.34 51.05
N LEU A 17 21.02 45.11 50.46
CA LEU A 17 19.66 45.53 50.92
C LEU A 17 19.42 47.07 51.04
N SER A 18 18.24 47.67 50.80
CA SER A 18 16.81 47.33 51.06
C SER A 18 15.91 48.03 49.99
N ILE A 19 14.88 47.43 49.36
CA ILE A 19 13.55 46.93 49.82
C ILE A 19 12.40 47.98 49.79
N PHE A 20 11.53 47.82 48.77
CA PHE A 20 10.05 47.99 48.71
C PHE A 20 9.31 49.35 48.53
N SER A 21 8.16 49.22 47.83
CA SER A 21 6.92 50.02 47.83
C SER A 21 6.85 51.37 47.08
N SER A 22 5.73 51.80 46.47
CA SER A 22 4.52 51.08 45.97
C SER A 22 3.52 52.01 45.22
N LEU A 23 2.69 51.43 44.36
CA LEU A 23 1.32 51.84 43.96
C LEU A 23 1.07 53.07 43.03
N GLN A 24 0.14 52.83 42.09
CA GLN A 24 -0.94 53.69 41.56
C GLN A 24 -0.68 54.88 40.60
N THR A 25 -1.32 54.77 39.42
CA THR A 25 -2.29 55.72 38.77
C THR A 25 -2.34 57.19 39.25
N THR A 26 -2.55 58.20 38.39
CA THR A 26 -3.48 58.24 37.23
C THR A 26 -3.15 59.37 36.23
N THR A 27 -3.63 59.23 34.98
CA THR A 27 -3.91 60.23 33.91
C THR A 27 -3.76 61.74 34.18
N ILE A 28 -3.32 62.51 33.16
CA ILE A 28 -4.19 63.45 32.40
C ILE A 28 -3.50 64.07 31.16
N ASN A 29 -4.25 64.06 30.05
CA ASN A 29 -4.24 64.85 28.80
C ASN A 29 -2.95 65.52 28.25
N ALA A 30 -2.68 65.26 26.97
CA ALA A 30 -1.84 66.09 26.11
C ALA A 30 -2.63 67.28 25.49
N THR A 31 -1.90 68.29 25.04
CA THR A 31 -2.37 69.25 24.01
C THR A 31 -1.30 69.42 22.94
N THR A 32 -1.68 69.03 21.73
CA THR A 32 -1.13 69.35 20.39
C THR A 32 -0.03 70.40 20.27
N ILE A 33 0.97 70.12 19.43
CA ILE A 33 1.08 70.71 18.07
C ILE A 33 1.94 69.80 17.18
N GLU A 34 1.78 69.90 15.86
CA GLU A 34 2.21 68.93 14.85
C GLU A 34 3.72 68.93 14.52
N SER A 35 4.19 67.84 13.90
CA SER A 35 5.24 67.91 12.89
C SER A 35 5.04 66.86 11.79
N ILE A 36 4.73 67.34 10.58
CA ILE A 36 5.13 66.82 9.25
C ILE A 36 5.09 65.29 9.09
N GLY A 37 4.07 64.78 8.39
CA GLY A 37 3.90 63.35 8.14
C GLY A 37 4.86 62.75 7.10
N SER A 38 5.18 61.47 7.31
CA SER A 38 5.41 60.48 6.26
C SER A 38 4.08 59.79 5.95
N GLU A 39 3.91 59.27 4.72
CA GLU A 39 2.79 58.40 4.40
C GLU A 39 3.05 57.02 5.03
N GLU A 40 2.34 56.71 6.12
CA GLU A 40 2.32 55.37 6.72
C GLU A 40 1.39 54.46 5.90
N SER A 41 1.80 53.22 5.66
CA SER A 41 0.97 52.20 5.00
C SER A 41 -0.22 51.84 5.88
N ASN A 42 -1.45 51.91 5.32
CA ASN A 42 -2.72 51.67 6.06
C ASN A 42 -2.96 50.22 6.54
N VAL A 43 -1.94 49.36 6.51
CA VAL A 43 -2.05 47.92 6.81
C VAL A 43 -2.21 47.68 8.32
N LYS A 44 -3.43 47.36 8.76
CA LYS A 44 -3.82 47.02 10.13
C LYS A 44 -3.97 45.50 10.26
N LYS A 45 -3.01 44.81 10.91
CA LYS A 45 -3.22 43.42 11.35
C LYS A 45 -4.01 43.36 12.66
N VAL A 46 -4.92 42.38 12.76
CA VAL A 46 -5.80 42.14 13.91
C VAL A 46 -5.81 40.65 14.21
N THR A 47 -5.34 40.25 15.39
CA THR A 47 -5.49 38.88 15.87
C THR A 47 -6.97 38.64 16.22
N LEU A 48 -7.59 37.67 15.55
CA LEU A 48 -8.98 37.25 15.74
C LEU A 48 -9.10 36.14 16.79
N ILE A 49 -8.10 35.26 16.85
CA ILE A 49 -7.92 34.22 17.87
C ILE A 49 -6.44 34.24 18.25
N GLU A 50 -6.12 34.47 19.53
CA GLU A 50 -4.75 34.38 20.04
C GLU A 50 -4.37 32.91 20.28
N GLY A 51 -3.09 32.56 20.15
CA GLY A 51 -2.61 31.28 20.69
C GLY A 51 -2.87 31.22 22.20
N ASN A 52 -3.08 30.02 22.75
CA ASN A 52 -3.54 29.82 24.12
C ASN A 52 -4.93 30.42 24.41
N SER A 53 -5.78 30.55 23.38
CA SER A 53 -7.20 30.90 23.57
C SER A 53 -7.98 29.80 24.29
N ILE A 54 -9.15 30.15 24.84
CA ILE A 54 -10.12 29.14 25.27
C ILE A 54 -10.75 28.51 24.03
N TRP A 55 -10.64 27.19 23.92
CA TRP A 55 -11.29 26.37 22.90
C TRP A 55 -12.34 25.47 23.54
N LYS A 56 -13.50 25.33 22.88
CA LYS A 56 -14.45 24.26 23.20
C LYS A 56 -13.99 22.97 22.53
N TYR A 57 -14.18 21.83 23.19
CA TYR A 57 -13.77 20.54 22.67
C TYR A 57 -14.69 19.39 23.07
N GLU A 58 -14.64 18.35 22.23
CA GLU A 58 -15.28 17.05 22.43
C GLU A 58 -14.21 15.95 22.30
N ASP A 59 -14.08 15.15 23.37
CA ASP A 59 -13.00 14.19 23.64
C ASP A 59 -13.52 12.78 24.00
N THR A 60 -14.82 12.51 23.79
CA THR A 60 -15.47 11.23 24.17
C THR A 60 -15.44 10.13 23.10
N ASN A 61 -14.78 10.35 21.96
CA ASN A 61 -14.87 9.48 20.77
C ASN A 61 -16.31 9.28 20.28
N THR A 62 -17.09 10.36 20.25
CA THR A 62 -18.41 10.39 19.64
C THR A 62 -18.29 10.96 18.23
N ASP A 63 -18.94 10.34 17.24
CA ASP A 63 -19.03 10.89 15.89
C ASP A 63 -19.78 12.24 15.90
N MET A 64 -19.05 13.29 15.56
CA MET A 64 -19.54 14.66 15.45
C MET A 64 -19.79 15.09 14.00
N TYR A 65 -19.35 14.30 13.00
CA TYR A 65 -19.61 14.57 11.58
C TYR A 65 -21.09 14.33 11.24
N SER A 66 -21.68 13.22 11.69
CA SER A 66 -23.14 12.98 11.53
C SER A 66 -24.01 14.02 12.23
N GLN A 67 -23.47 14.68 13.26
CA GLN A 67 -24.11 15.78 14.00
C GLN A 67 -23.76 17.18 13.43
N LYS A 68 -22.90 17.23 12.41
CA LYS A 68 -22.46 18.44 11.70
C LYS A 68 -21.85 19.53 12.62
N PHE A 69 -20.91 19.15 13.49
CA PHE A 69 -20.23 20.07 14.41
C PHE A 69 -19.55 21.28 13.76
N TYR A 70 -19.31 21.24 12.44
CA TYR A 70 -18.70 22.32 11.68
C TYR A 70 -19.69 23.45 11.33
N GLU A 71 -21.00 23.20 11.39
CA GLU A 71 -22.05 24.18 11.10
C GLU A 71 -22.02 25.36 12.08
N LYS A 72 -22.35 26.56 11.60
CA LYS A 72 -22.36 27.79 12.40
C LYS A 72 -23.23 27.64 13.66
N ASP A 73 -24.49 27.25 13.46
CA ASP A 73 -25.55 27.23 14.48
C ASP A 73 -25.56 25.94 15.32
N PHE A 74 -24.48 25.14 15.32
CA PHE A 74 -24.34 23.93 16.12
C PHE A 74 -24.26 24.25 17.64
N ASP A 75 -25.07 23.56 18.44
CA ASP A 75 -25.16 23.75 19.89
C ASP A 75 -24.04 23.02 20.65
N ASP A 76 -22.90 23.69 20.79
CA ASP A 76 -21.76 23.27 21.59
C ASP A 76 -21.86 23.69 23.08
N THR A 77 -23.05 24.01 23.62
CA THR A 77 -23.19 24.40 25.04
C THR A 77 -22.87 23.28 26.03
N ALA A 78 -22.93 22.01 25.58
CA ALA A 78 -22.54 20.84 26.36
C ALA A 78 -21.02 20.53 26.32
N TRP A 79 -20.28 21.09 25.36
CA TRP A 79 -18.85 20.80 25.18
C TRP A 79 -18.01 21.39 26.32
N LYS A 80 -16.90 20.72 26.64
CA LYS A 80 -15.91 21.20 27.61
C LYS A 80 -15.17 22.41 27.03
N GLY A 81 -14.70 23.32 27.88
CA GLY A 81 -13.84 24.44 27.48
C GLY A 81 -12.55 24.47 28.29
N SER A 82 -11.41 24.65 27.63
CA SER A 82 -10.10 24.81 28.29
C SER A 82 -9.18 25.73 27.47
N ILE A 83 -8.08 26.17 28.07
CA ILE A 83 -7.07 27.05 27.47
C ILE A 83 -6.08 26.21 26.67
N GLY A 84 -5.79 26.62 25.43
CA GLY A 84 -4.77 26.00 24.59
C GLY A 84 -3.35 26.09 25.20
N PRO A 85 -2.46 25.13 24.92
CA PRO A 85 -2.65 24.01 24.00
C PRO A 85 -3.44 22.87 24.64
N LEU A 86 -4.36 22.30 23.88
CA LEU A 86 -5.17 21.15 24.27
C LEU A 86 -4.44 19.87 23.84
N GLY A 87 -4.30 18.88 24.72
CA GLY A 87 -3.55 17.68 24.36
C GLY A 87 -3.29 16.70 25.49
N TYR A 88 -2.56 15.64 25.17
CA TYR A 88 -1.96 14.69 26.10
C TYR A 88 -0.69 14.08 25.46
N PRO A 89 0.35 13.70 26.22
CA PRO A 89 0.57 14.00 27.63
C PRO A 89 1.03 15.44 27.89
N ALA A 90 0.79 15.93 29.11
CA ALA A 90 1.20 17.26 29.58
C ALA A 90 2.73 17.45 29.76
N LYS A 91 3.54 16.67 29.04
CA LYS A 91 4.99 16.87 28.83
C LYS A 91 5.28 17.56 27.48
N ASP A 92 4.36 17.47 26.52
CA ASP A 92 4.63 17.85 25.14
C ASP A 92 4.39 19.33 24.89
N ASN A 93 5.21 19.88 24.01
CA ASN A 93 5.47 21.31 23.93
C ASN A 93 5.90 21.69 22.52
N ASN A 94 5.11 22.55 21.89
CA ASN A 94 5.45 23.20 20.63
C ASN A 94 6.24 24.52 20.87
N GLU A 95 7.09 24.94 19.92
CA GLU A 95 7.88 26.18 20.06
C GLU A 95 7.04 27.48 20.03
N ILE A 96 5.89 27.48 19.34
CA ILE A 96 5.05 28.66 19.15
C ILE A 96 3.94 28.75 20.21
N PHE A 97 3.31 27.62 20.53
CA PHE A 97 2.16 27.57 21.45
C PHE A 97 2.50 27.07 22.87
N GLY A 98 3.68 26.50 23.08
CA GLY A 98 4.17 26.05 24.39
C GLY A 98 3.68 24.66 24.80
N ALA A 99 3.66 24.39 26.11
CA ALA A 99 3.35 23.08 26.66
C ALA A 99 1.84 22.86 26.85
N VAL A 100 1.38 21.63 26.57
CA VAL A 100 0.01 21.15 26.78
C VAL A 100 -0.52 21.53 28.17
N SER A 101 -1.71 22.13 28.21
CA SER A 101 -2.28 22.70 29.43
C SER A 101 -2.72 21.63 30.43
N GLN A 102 -2.29 21.77 31.68
CA GLN A 102 -2.47 20.72 32.70
C GLN A 102 -3.94 20.47 33.02
N GLY A 103 -4.44 19.30 32.60
CA GLY A 103 -5.80 18.84 32.88
C GLY A 103 -6.78 18.94 31.72
N THR A 104 -6.31 19.29 30.51
CA THR A 104 -7.09 19.07 29.28
C THR A 104 -6.98 17.59 28.84
N LEU A 105 -8.00 17.09 28.13
CA LEU A 105 -8.12 15.71 27.60
C LEU A 105 -7.92 14.61 28.67
N VAL A 106 -8.91 14.45 29.55
CA VAL A 106 -8.85 13.49 30.67
C VAL A 106 -9.81 12.31 30.43
N ASN A 107 -9.53 11.52 29.39
CA ASN A 107 -10.03 10.13 29.34
C ASN A 107 -9.21 9.28 30.33
N ASN A 108 -9.69 9.20 31.57
CA ASN A 108 -8.91 8.75 32.71
C ASN A 108 -8.71 7.21 32.69
N ILE A 109 -7.63 6.74 33.34
CA ILE A 109 -7.26 5.33 33.54
C ILE A 109 -6.57 4.67 32.31
N SER A 110 -5.27 4.92 32.19
CA SER A 110 -4.26 3.89 31.83
C SER A 110 -4.43 3.12 30.49
N LYS A 111 -4.80 3.83 29.41
CA LYS A 111 -5.21 3.32 28.06
C LYS A 111 -6.59 2.64 28.00
N PRO A 112 -7.66 3.41 27.68
CA PRO A 112 -8.98 2.89 27.33
C PRO A 112 -9.46 3.42 25.96
N ASN A 113 -8.85 2.92 24.87
CA ASN A 113 -9.06 3.30 23.45
C ASN A 113 -8.48 4.69 23.08
N ALA A 114 -7.56 4.80 22.12
CA ALA A 114 -7.83 4.65 20.68
C ALA A 114 -8.91 5.64 20.19
N ILE A 115 -8.58 6.94 20.22
CA ILE A 115 -9.39 7.98 19.59
C ILE A 115 -8.71 8.38 18.28
N ILE A 116 -9.44 8.26 17.18
CA ILE A 116 -8.99 8.77 15.87
C ILE A 116 -9.27 10.27 15.81
N THR A 117 -10.52 10.70 15.97
CA THR A 117 -10.90 12.11 15.78
C THR A 117 -11.28 12.82 17.08
N TYR A 118 -10.62 13.94 17.35
CA TYR A 118 -10.97 14.96 18.34
C TYR A 118 -11.59 16.18 17.66
N TYR A 119 -12.49 16.90 18.35
CA TYR A 119 -13.19 18.05 17.76
C TYR A 119 -13.04 19.30 18.61
N PHE A 120 -12.85 20.44 17.94
CA PHE A 120 -12.58 21.74 18.53
C PHE A 120 -13.45 22.83 17.89
N ARG A 121 -13.95 23.78 18.68
CA ARG A 121 -14.75 24.93 18.21
C ARG A 121 -14.35 26.23 18.93
N ASN A 122 -14.39 27.35 18.19
CA ASN A 122 -14.22 28.69 18.74
C ASN A 122 -15.02 29.73 17.93
N ASN A 123 -15.34 30.86 18.57
CA ASN A 123 -16.00 31.99 17.91
C ASN A 123 -15.06 33.21 17.89
N PHE A 124 -15.09 33.95 16.78
CA PHE A 124 -14.34 35.19 16.58
C PHE A 124 -15.24 36.26 15.95
N THR A 125 -14.88 37.54 16.07
CA THR A 125 -15.70 38.65 15.55
C THR A 125 -14.96 39.41 14.46
N ILE A 126 -15.63 39.64 13.33
CA ILE A 126 -15.18 40.50 12.25
C ILE A 126 -15.87 41.87 12.41
N GLU A 127 -15.10 42.93 12.67
CA GLU A 127 -15.63 44.29 12.89
C GLU A 127 -16.32 44.86 11.63
N SER A 128 -15.74 44.56 10.47
CA SER A 128 -16.33 44.78 9.13
C SER A 128 -15.60 43.88 8.13
N LEU A 129 -16.24 43.52 7.02
CA LEU A 129 -15.58 42.86 5.89
C LEU A 129 -14.94 43.88 4.92
N LYS A 130 -15.27 45.16 5.07
CA LYS A 130 -14.68 46.25 4.27
C LYS A 130 -13.20 46.40 4.60
N GLU A 131 -12.38 46.48 3.54
CA GLU A 131 -10.91 46.53 3.62
C GLU A 131 -10.24 45.30 4.24
N LEU A 132 -10.99 44.21 4.56
CA LEU A 132 -10.39 42.92 4.90
C LEU A 132 -9.73 42.33 3.65
N SER A 133 -8.42 42.14 3.73
CA SER A 133 -7.54 41.87 2.58
C SER A 133 -6.78 40.56 2.67
N LYS A 134 -6.54 40.06 3.89
CA LYS A 134 -5.90 38.76 4.14
C LYS A 134 -6.45 38.08 5.38
N LEU A 135 -6.50 36.74 5.36
CA LEU A 135 -6.77 35.92 6.55
C LEU A 135 -5.69 34.84 6.65
N GLU A 136 -4.96 34.80 7.76
CA GLU A 136 -3.83 33.91 8.00
C GLU A 136 -4.06 33.12 9.29
N ALA A 137 -3.74 31.82 9.31
CA ALA A 137 -3.75 31.01 10.53
C ALA A 137 -2.42 30.31 10.76
N THR A 138 -2.09 30.07 12.02
CA THR A 138 -1.01 29.18 12.44
C THR A 138 -1.62 28.14 13.35
N VAL A 139 -1.46 26.85 13.03
CA VAL A 139 -2.09 25.73 13.75
C VAL A 139 -1.01 24.79 14.27
N GLY A 140 -0.87 24.69 15.59
CA GLY A 140 -0.08 23.63 16.22
C GLY A 140 -0.95 22.39 16.37
N ILE A 141 -0.56 21.28 15.75
CA ILE A 141 -1.35 20.05 15.66
C ILE A 141 -0.49 18.82 15.90
N ASP A 142 -1.12 17.74 16.36
CA ASP A 142 -0.61 16.37 16.24
C ASP A 142 -1.29 15.70 15.04
N ASP A 143 -0.59 14.75 14.42
CA ASP A 143 -0.96 13.99 13.21
C ASP A 143 -1.61 14.80 12.06
N GLY A 144 -2.94 14.97 11.99
CA GLY A 144 -3.63 15.68 10.88
C GLY A 144 -4.89 16.45 11.29
N PHE A 145 -5.42 17.32 10.41
CA PHE A 145 -6.63 18.10 10.72
C PHE A 145 -7.49 18.48 9.50
N VAL A 146 -8.76 18.81 9.76
CA VAL A 146 -9.67 19.50 8.82
C VAL A 146 -10.32 20.72 9.48
N MET A 147 -10.37 21.84 8.77
CA MET A 147 -10.79 23.15 9.27
C MET A 147 -12.00 23.69 8.50
N TYR A 148 -12.97 24.22 9.25
CA TYR A 148 -14.24 24.75 8.76
C TYR A 148 -14.50 26.15 9.32
N ILE A 149 -15.07 27.04 8.50
CA ILE A 149 -15.59 28.36 8.92
C ILE A 149 -17.07 28.44 8.54
N ASN A 150 -17.92 28.78 9.51
CA ASN A 150 -19.37 28.93 9.34
C ASN A 150 -20.07 27.77 8.58
N GLY A 151 -19.66 26.51 8.79
CA GLY A 151 -20.23 25.33 8.11
C GLY A 151 -19.54 24.89 6.81
N LYS A 152 -18.62 25.69 6.28
CA LYS A 152 -17.90 25.39 5.03
C LYS A 152 -16.44 25.06 5.32
N GLU A 153 -15.96 23.96 4.73
CA GLU A 153 -14.54 23.57 4.81
C GLU A 153 -13.66 24.58 4.08
N VAL A 154 -12.55 24.97 4.72
CA VAL A 154 -11.61 26.00 4.24
C VAL A 154 -10.18 25.48 4.06
N ASN A 155 -9.80 24.43 4.79
CA ASN A 155 -8.47 23.83 4.69
C ASN A 155 -8.46 22.42 5.32
N ARG A 156 -7.54 21.56 4.87
CA ARG A 156 -7.14 20.32 5.56
C ARG A 156 -5.64 20.10 5.40
N SER A 157 -5.00 19.51 6.41
CA SER A 157 -3.58 19.10 6.35
C SER A 157 -3.43 17.68 6.84
N TYR A 158 -2.58 16.92 6.17
CA TYR A 158 -2.30 15.50 6.45
C TYR A 158 -3.54 14.59 6.46
N MET A 159 -4.59 14.98 5.72
CA MET A 159 -5.83 14.22 5.52
C MET A 159 -6.06 14.00 4.03
N ASP A 160 -6.51 12.80 3.65
CA ASP A 160 -6.92 12.49 2.28
C ASP A 160 -7.98 13.44 1.72
N ALA A 161 -8.04 13.56 0.39
CA ALA A 161 -9.06 14.34 -0.31
C ALA A 161 -10.37 13.54 -0.47
N GLY A 162 -11.52 14.18 -0.21
CA GLY A 162 -12.85 13.55 -0.28
C GLY A 162 -13.69 13.75 0.98
N GLU A 163 -14.66 12.86 1.19
CA GLU A 163 -15.50 12.83 2.40
C GLU A 163 -14.67 12.40 3.62
N VAL A 164 -14.71 13.20 4.68
CA VAL A 164 -14.00 12.92 5.94
C VAL A 164 -15.03 12.52 7.00
N THR A 165 -14.69 11.50 7.78
CA THR A 165 -15.57 10.89 8.78
C THR A 165 -14.87 10.83 10.13
N HIS A 166 -15.59 10.46 11.19
CA HIS A 166 -15.02 10.23 12.53
C HIS A 166 -13.96 9.10 12.56
N ALA A 167 -13.95 8.23 11.56
CA ALA A 167 -13.00 7.12 11.42
C ALA A 167 -11.94 7.37 10.33
N SER A 168 -11.88 8.57 9.74
CA SER A 168 -10.81 8.93 8.80
C SER A 168 -9.51 9.13 9.56
N GLU A 169 -8.50 8.33 9.25
CA GLU A 169 -7.15 8.41 9.81
C GLU A 169 -6.31 9.49 9.11
N ALA A 170 -5.26 9.98 9.78
CA ALA A 170 -4.30 10.92 9.19
C ALA A 170 -3.18 10.22 8.40
N ASN A 171 -2.68 10.88 7.35
CA ASN A 171 -1.76 10.31 6.36
C ASN A 171 -0.29 10.26 6.84
N LEU A 172 0.03 10.95 7.93
CA LEU A 172 1.38 11.13 8.49
C LEU A 172 1.33 11.07 10.02
N VAL A 173 2.50 10.85 10.65
CA VAL A 173 2.69 11.17 12.07
C VAL A 173 3.28 12.57 12.14
N ASN A 174 2.78 13.43 13.03
CA ASN A 174 3.27 14.80 13.18
C ASN A 174 3.57 15.13 14.65
N GLU A 175 4.66 14.55 15.17
CA GLU A 175 5.14 14.70 16.55
C GLU A 175 5.14 16.18 16.98
N SER A 176 4.18 16.55 17.84
CA SER A 176 3.92 17.94 18.25
C SER A 176 5.09 18.68 18.93
N SER A 177 6.15 17.95 19.28
CA SER A 177 7.37 18.46 19.92
C SER A 177 8.53 18.77 18.97
N ASP A 178 8.43 18.38 17.68
CA ASP A 178 9.41 18.71 16.65
C ASP A 178 9.09 20.04 15.93
N ILE A 179 10.07 20.56 15.19
CA ILE A 179 9.98 21.88 14.53
C ILE A 179 8.93 21.96 13.41
N GLU A 180 8.44 20.80 12.94
CA GLU A 180 7.38 20.67 11.93
C GLU A 180 5.96 20.60 12.56
N GLY A 181 5.86 20.54 13.89
CA GLY A 181 4.61 20.50 14.68
C GLY A 181 3.72 21.75 14.59
N THR A 182 3.82 22.56 13.53
CA THR A 182 2.98 23.74 13.29
C THR A 182 2.83 24.08 11.81
N VAL A 183 1.60 24.05 11.33
CA VAL A 183 1.23 24.40 9.95
C VAL A 183 0.85 25.89 9.87
N LYS A 184 1.33 26.59 8.83
CA LYS A 184 0.92 27.96 8.50
C LYS A 184 -0.01 27.93 7.29
N LEU A 185 -1.15 28.61 7.38
CA LEU A 185 -2.20 28.59 6.39
C LEU A 185 -2.48 30.00 5.88
N ASP A 186 -2.57 30.14 4.57
CA ASP A 186 -3.29 31.24 3.95
C ASP A 186 -4.76 30.83 3.79
N LEU A 187 -5.65 31.57 4.45
CA LEU A 187 -7.10 31.35 4.45
C LEU A 187 -7.83 32.51 3.77
N THR A 188 -7.15 33.32 2.96
CA THR A 188 -7.72 34.52 2.33
C THR A 188 -8.94 34.21 1.46
N ASN A 189 -8.95 33.05 0.77
CA ASN A 189 -10.13 32.60 0.00
C ASN A 189 -11.36 32.35 0.90
N ALA A 190 -11.18 32.00 2.17
CA ALA A 190 -12.27 31.79 3.12
C ALA A 190 -12.97 33.08 3.56
N ILE A 191 -12.48 34.26 3.17
CA ILE A 191 -13.14 35.55 3.44
C ILE A 191 -14.56 35.59 2.86
N GLU A 192 -14.84 34.90 1.75
CA GLU A 192 -16.19 34.81 1.18
C GLU A 192 -17.20 34.05 2.06
N HIS A 193 -16.72 33.27 3.04
CA HIS A 193 -17.56 32.53 4.00
C HIS A 193 -17.74 33.29 5.33
N LEU A 194 -17.10 34.45 5.50
CA LEU A 194 -17.23 35.28 6.69
C LEU A 194 -18.49 36.16 6.63
N VAL A 195 -18.97 36.56 7.80
CA VAL A 195 -20.02 37.58 7.98
C VAL A 195 -19.52 38.69 8.90
N GLU A 196 -20.05 39.91 8.76
CA GLU A 196 -19.81 40.96 9.75
C GLU A 196 -20.47 40.57 11.09
N GLY A 197 -19.75 40.71 12.20
CA GLY A 197 -20.15 40.19 13.50
C GLY A 197 -19.52 38.84 13.83
N GLU A 198 -20.25 37.97 14.53
CA GLU A 198 -19.76 36.70 15.05
C GLU A 198 -19.62 35.63 13.95
N ASN A 199 -18.47 34.96 13.94
CA ASN A 199 -18.09 33.87 13.05
C ASN A 199 -17.62 32.68 13.89
N THR A 200 -17.84 31.46 13.38
CA THR A 200 -17.43 30.23 14.06
C THR A 200 -16.37 29.53 13.23
N ILE A 201 -15.29 29.11 13.89
CA ILE A 201 -14.31 28.17 13.35
C ILE A 201 -14.41 26.84 14.09
N ALA A 202 -14.40 25.76 13.33
CA ALA A 202 -14.42 24.39 13.84
C ALA A 202 -13.27 23.61 13.21
N VAL A 203 -12.63 22.75 14.01
CA VAL A 203 -11.51 21.91 13.57
C VAL A 203 -11.75 20.49 14.07
N SER A 204 -11.58 19.49 13.21
CA SER A 204 -11.31 18.12 13.64
C SER A 204 -9.81 17.85 13.55
N VAL A 205 -9.24 17.24 14.58
CA VAL A 205 -7.85 16.74 14.57
C VAL A 205 -7.91 15.22 14.61
N HIS A 206 -7.13 14.59 13.75
CA HIS A 206 -7.19 13.18 13.42
C HIS A 206 -5.81 12.56 13.69
N ASN A 207 -5.78 11.49 14.48
CA ASN A 207 -4.61 10.65 14.65
C ASN A 207 -4.43 9.71 13.45
N ARG A 208 -3.19 9.31 13.16
CA ARG A 208 -2.84 8.34 12.12
C ARG A 208 -3.48 6.99 12.38
N ASP A 209 -3.52 6.53 13.63
CA ASP A 209 -4.17 5.27 13.98
C ASP A 209 -4.54 5.16 15.47
N ALA A 210 -5.32 4.12 15.76
CA ALA A 210 -5.82 3.73 17.07
C ALA A 210 -4.76 3.58 18.20
N ASN A 211 -3.46 3.55 17.89
CA ASN A 211 -2.39 3.31 18.86
C ASN A 211 -1.58 4.56 19.25
N SER A 212 -1.90 5.74 18.70
CA SER A 212 -1.21 7.00 19.05
C SER A 212 -1.04 7.18 20.57
N SER A 213 0.12 7.72 20.96
CA SER A 213 0.47 7.99 22.35
C SER A 213 -0.04 9.33 22.85
N ASP A 214 -0.47 10.19 21.94
CA ASP A 214 -0.60 11.63 22.13
C ASP A 214 -1.70 12.25 21.27
N ILE A 215 -1.86 13.56 21.44
CA ILE A 215 -2.72 14.48 20.70
C ILE A 215 -2.34 15.91 21.11
N TYR A 216 -2.32 16.85 20.16
CA TYR A 216 -2.00 18.27 20.39
C TYR A 216 -2.88 19.17 19.51
N PHE A 217 -3.37 20.28 20.06
CA PHE A 217 -4.08 21.32 19.32
C PHE A 217 -3.96 22.71 19.98
N ASP A 218 -3.48 23.70 19.23
CA ASP A 218 -3.70 25.14 19.48
C ASP A 218 -3.63 25.91 18.15
N MET A 219 -4.16 27.13 18.10
CA MET A 219 -4.22 27.90 16.87
C MET A 219 -4.27 29.40 17.12
N ASN A 220 -3.57 30.18 16.27
CA ASN A 220 -3.83 31.60 16.09
C ASN A 220 -4.53 31.88 14.74
N LEU A 221 -5.30 32.96 14.69
CA LEU A 221 -5.98 33.46 13.50
C LEU A 221 -5.78 34.98 13.42
N VAL A 222 -5.32 35.48 12.29
CA VAL A 222 -4.99 36.90 12.07
C VAL A 222 -5.64 37.40 10.78
N ALA A 223 -6.39 38.49 10.88
CA ALA A 223 -6.88 39.25 9.74
C ALA A 223 -5.95 40.43 9.43
N THR A 224 -5.76 40.73 8.14
CA THR A 224 -5.05 41.92 7.68
C THR A 224 -6.03 42.83 6.92
N TYR A 225 -6.12 44.08 7.35
CA TYR A 225 -6.96 45.10 6.76
C TYR A 225 -6.12 46.19 6.11
N GLY A 226 -6.61 46.80 5.01
CA GLY A 226 -5.99 47.99 4.41
C GLY A 226 -4.76 47.72 3.55
N GLU A 227 -4.45 46.45 3.26
CA GLU A 227 -3.86 46.09 1.97
C GLU A 227 -4.97 46.28 0.91
N GLU A 228 -4.64 46.79 -0.27
CA GLU A 228 -5.64 46.90 -1.35
C GLU A 228 -5.95 45.48 -1.84
N PRO A 229 -7.20 44.99 -1.80
CA PRO A 229 -7.52 43.68 -2.32
C PRO A 229 -7.09 43.60 -3.78
N GLN A 230 -6.27 42.60 -4.12
CA GLN A 230 -6.11 42.19 -5.51
C GLN A 230 -7.48 41.68 -5.95
N GLU A 231 -8.26 42.54 -6.63
CA GLU A 231 -9.46 42.14 -7.35
C GLU A 231 -9.03 41.02 -8.30
N PRO A 232 -9.69 39.85 -8.29
CA PRO A 232 -9.25 38.72 -9.11
C PRO A 232 -9.38 39.12 -10.59
N GLU A 233 -8.25 39.48 -11.21
CA GLU A 233 -8.23 39.89 -12.60
C GLU A 233 -8.77 38.75 -13.46
N LEU A 234 -9.86 39.01 -14.17
CA LEU A 234 -10.22 38.21 -15.34
C LEU A 234 -9.02 38.28 -16.29
N PRO A 235 -8.34 37.17 -16.61
CA PRO A 235 -7.03 37.22 -17.27
C PRO A 235 -7.12 37.75 -18.70
N GLN A 236 -7.03 39.07 -18.84
CA GLN A 236 -6.31 39.71 -19.93
C GLN A 236 -4.82 39.52 -19.62
N PRO A 237 -4.06 38.80 -20.46
CA PRO A 237 -2.71 38.41 -20.07
C PRO A 237 -1.83 39.63 -19.83
N PRO A 238 -1.09 39.69 -18.70
CA PRO A 238 0.14 40.45 -18.63
C PRO A 238 1.05 40.06 -19.80
N ALA A 239 1.85 41.01 -20.29
CA ALA A 239 2.80 40.71 -21.35
C ALA A 239 3.98 39.93 -20.77
N ASP A 240 3.92 38.60 -20.89
CA ASP A 240 5.06 37.68 -20.83
C ASP A 240 6.06 37.96 -19.69
N GLU A 241 5.59 37.93 -18.43
CA GLU A 241 6.45 37.71 -17.26
C GLU A 241 6.24 36.27 -16.76
N LYS A 242 7.35 35.59 -16.44
CA LYS A 242 7.36 34.18 -16.03
C LYS A 242 6.75 34.00 -14.64
N ASP A 243 5.70 33.18 -14.58
CA ASP A 243 5.05 32.75 -13.35
C ASP A 243 5.52 31.34 -12.97
N GLU A 244 6.15 31.22 -11.80
CA GLU A 244 6.64 29.96 -11.25
C GLU A 244 5.52 29.00 -10.80
N ASN A 245 4.26 29.44 -10.73
CA ASN A 245 3.11 28.57 -10.48
C ASN A 245 2.49 28.01 -11.77
N SER A 246 2.69 28.68 -12.91
CA SER A 246 2.30 28.20 -14.25
C SER A 246 3.42 27.50 -15.01
N THR A 247 4.68 27.68 -14.58
CA THR A 247 5.84 27.00 -15.17
C THR A 247 5.78 25.49 -14.87
N PRO A 248 5.92 24.60 -15.89
CA PRO A 248 6.03 23.16 -15.68
C PRO A 248 7.20 22.77 -14.76
N LYS A 249 6.91 21.90 -13.80
CA LYS A 249 7.88 21.28 -12.89
C LYS A 249 7.75 19.76 -12.95
N GLN A 250 8.69 19.06 -12.34
CA GLN A 250 8.65 17.59 -12.18
C GLN A 250 8.47 16.89 -13.54
N VAL A 251 9.16 17.41 -14.56
CA VAL A 251 8.97 16.99 -15.95
C VAL A 251 9.70 15.67 -16.19
N ASN A 252 8.96 14.67 -16.65
CA ASN A 252 9.43 13.30 -16.87
C ASN A 252 9.03 12.81 -18.27
N VAL A 253 9.89 12.01 -18.91
CA VAL A 253 9.57 11.26 -20.14
C VAL A 253 9.71 9.75 -19.87
N HIS A 254 8.59 9.05 -19.72
CA HIS A 254 8.55 7.59 -19.57
C HIS A 254 8.44 6.88 -20.94
N VAL A 255 8.90 5.63 -21.02
CA VAL A 255 8.84 4.81 -22.26
C VAL A 255 7.39 4.42 -22.62
N GLY A 256 6.99 4.60 -23.89
CA GLY A 256 5.69 4.14 -24.39
C GLY A 256 5.60 2.61 -24.56
N GLU A 257 4.41 2.11 -24.89
CA GLU A 257 4.14 0.68 -25.14
C GLU A 257 4.97 0.16 -26.32
N ASP A 258 4.99 0.91 -27.43
CA ASP A 258 6.07 0.83 -28.42
C ASP A 258 7.10 1.94 -28.20
N ALA A 259 8.10 1.71 -27.35
CA ALA A 259 9.21 2.63 -27.12
C ALA A 259 9.98 3.06 -28.41
N SER A 260 9.78 2.39 -29.56
CA SER A 260 10.34 2.81 -30.84
C SER A 260 9.49 3.84 -31.61
N SER A 261 8.22 4.05 -31.23
CA SER A 261 7.35 5.08 -31.81
C SER A 261 6.51 5.88 -30.79
N GLU A 262 6.66 5.63 -29.49
CA GLU A 262 5.82 6.20 -28.43
C GLU A 262 6.59 6.58 -27.15
N VAL A 263 6.15 7.66 -26.49
CA VAL A 263 6.63 8.11 -25.17
C VAL A 263 5.51 8.73 -24.32
N ASN A 264 5.62 8.61 -23.01
CA ASN A 264 4.62 9.05 -22.04
C ASN A 264 5.17 10.21 -21.19
N ILE A 265 4.77 11.45 -21.51
CA ILE A 265 5.27 12.67 -20.86
C ILE A 265 4.37 13.04 -19.68
N SER A 266 4.98 13.44 -18.55
CA SER A 266 4.31 14.00 -17.38
C SER A 266 4.99 15.26 -16.87
N TYR A 267 4.20 16.17 -16.28
CA TYR A 267 4.68 17.34 -15.54
C TYR A 267 3.62 17.87 -14.56
N THR A 268 4.00 18.75 -13.64
CA THR A 268 3.09 19.41 -12.71
C THR A 268 3.09 20.94 -12.85
N THR A 269 1.96 21.55 -12.48
CA THR A 269 1.82 23.01 -12.26
C THR A 269 0.97 23.26 -11.00
N ILE A 270 0.86 24.52 -10.56
CA ILE A 270 0.03 24.95 -9.42
C ILE A 270 -1.25 25.65 -9.89
N ASN A 271 -1.17 26.45 -10.97
CA ASN A 271 -2.33 27.20 -11.47
C ASN A 271 -3.28 26.33 -12.31
N GLU A 272 -4.59 26.59 -12.18
CA GLU A 272 -5.62 25.88 -12.94
C GLU A 272 -5.77 26.37 -14.39
N GLY A 273 -6.49 25.60 -15.20
CA GLY A 273 -6.91 26.02 -16.55
C GLY A 273 -5.82 26.07 -17.62
N LEU A 274 -4.58 25.67 -17.31
CA LEU A 274 -3.46 25.66 -18.24
C LEU A 274 -3.63 24.58 -19.32
N GLU A 275 -3.34 24.95 -20.57
CA GLU A 275 -3.41 24.05 -21.73
C GLU A 275 -2.36 22.93 -21.59
N THR A 276 -2.80 21.68 -21.68
CA THR A 276 -1.92 20.51 -21.52
C THR A 276 -1.44 20.02 -22.87
N LYS A 277 -0.17 20.31 -23.18
CA LYS A 277 0.41 20.00 -24.48
C LYS A 277 1.92 19.85 -24.41
N VAL A 278 2.43 19.16 -25.42
CA VAL A 278 3.85 19.14 -25.78
C VAL A 278 4.00 19.59 -27.23
N LEU A 279 4.99 20.44 -27.46
CA LEU A 279 5.54 20.74 -28.79
C LEU A 279 6.81 19.90 -28.92
N LEU A 280 6.97 19.16 -30.01
CA LEU A 280 8.17 18.35 -30.24
C LEU A 280 8.60 18.36 -31.70
N ASN A 281 9.90 18.29 -31.92
CA ASN A 281 10.51 18.15 -33.24
C ASN A 281 11.78 17.29 -33.12
N LYS A 282 12.21 16.71 -34.25
CA LYS A 282 13.50 16.00 -34.29
C LYS A 282 14.62 17.03 -34.11
N VAL A 283 15.67 16.67 -33.38
CA VAL A 283 16.80 17.59 -33.17
C VAL A 283 17.41 18.00 -34.52
N GLY A 284 17.35 19.29 -34.83
CA GLY A 284 17.81 19.87 -36.10
C GLY A 284 16.76 19.91 -37.24
N ASP A 285 15.53 19.45 -37.02
CA ASP A 285 14.37 19.75 -37.88
C ASP A 285 13.56 20.93 -37.30
N THR A 286 12.87 21.68 -38.16
CA THR A 286 11.97 22.79 -37.79
C THR A 286 10.49 22.41 -37.81
N ASN A 287 10.15 21.17 -38.18
CA ASN A 287 8.77 20.68 -38.21
C ASN A 287 8.29 20.31 -36.80
N ILE A 288 7.56 21.21 -36.15
CA ILE A 288 6.95 20.98 -34.82
C ILE A 288 5.66 20.19 -34.96
N THR A 289 5.59 19.05 -34.29
CA THR A 289 4.36 18.34 -33.95
C THR A 289 3.83 18.89 -32.61
N THR A 290 2.52 19.05 -32.47
CA THR A 290 1.87 19.35 -31.18
C THR A 290 0.95 18.22 -30.80
N VAL A 291 1.13 17.67 -29.60
CA VAL A 291 0.23 16.69 -28.99
C VAL A 291 -0.44 17.33 -27.78
N ILE A 292 -1.76 17.13 -27.66
CA ILE A 292 -2.58 17.57 -26.54
C ILE A 292 -2.78 16.38 -25.62
N GLY A 293 -2.66 16.59 -24.31
CA GLY A 293 -2.97 15.59 -23.28
C GLY A 293 -4.01 16.11 -22.29
N GLU A 294 -4.09 15.45 -21.15
CA GLU A 294 -5.09 15.72 -20.11
C GLU A 294 -4.43 16.14 -18.79
N ASN A 295 -5.17 16.85 -17.94
CA ASN A 295 -4.73 17.12 -16.58
C ASN A 295 -5.83 16.90 -15.55
N SER A 296 -5.41 16.66 -14.31
CA SER A 296 -6.27 16.51 -13.15
C SER A 296 -5.62 17.15 -11.93
N GLN A 297 -6.41 17.77 -11.05
CA GLN A 297 -5.91 18.23 -9.76
C GLN A 297 -5.66 17.03 -8.82
N GLY A 298 -4.57 17.07 -8.05
CA GLY A 298 -4.19 16.04 -7.09
C GLY A 298 -3.68 16.62 -5.78
N ASN A 299 -2.66 15.96 -5.21
CA ASN A 299 -2.12 16.31 -3.90
C ASN A 299 -1.49 17.72 -3.91
N ALA A 300 -1.48 18.39 -2.75
CA ALA A 300 -0.98 19.76 -2.57
C ALA A 300 -1.56 20.81 -3.55
N ASN A 301 -2.80 20.60 -4.02
CA ASN A 301 -3.51 21.41 -5.02
C ASN A 301 -2.87 21.47 -6.42
N LYS A 302 -1.81 20.68 -6.68
CA LYS A 302 -1.13 20.61 -7.98
C LYS A 302 -2.05 20.10 -9.09
N TYR A 303 -1.83 20.58 -10.30
CA TYR A 303 -2.36 19.99 -11.53
C TYR A 303 -1.30 19.06 -12.13
N PHE A 304 -1.71 17.80 -12.33
CA PHE A 304 -0.90 16.74 -12.90
C PHE A 304 -1.25 16.61 -14.38
N HIS A 305 -0.28 16.89 -15.24
CA HIS A 305 -0.41 16.84 -16.69
C HIS A 305 0.17 15.52 -17.20
N ARG A 306 -0.58 14.81 -18.05
CA ARG A 306 -0.18 13.55 -18.69
C ARG A 306 -0.43 13.67 -20.20
N ILE A 307 0.57 13.32 -21.00
CA ILE A 307 0.50 13.37 -22.46
C ILE A 307 1.13 12.11 -23.03
N ASP A 308 0.31 11.29 -23.66
CA ASP A 308 0.75 10.09 -24.35
C ASP A 308 1.04 10.47 -25.81
N VAL A 309 2.27 10.26 -26.27
CA VAL A 309 2.78 10.72 -27.57
C VAL A 309 3.10 9.50 -28.43
N SER A 310 2.47 9.37 -29.59
CA SER A 310 2.67 8.23 -30.50
C SER A 310 2.90 8.66 -31.96
N GLY A 311 3.35 7.71 -32.78
CA GLY A 311 3.67 7.94 -34.20
C GLY A 311 5.02 8.63 -34.43
N LEU A 312 5.96 8.50 -33.49
CA LEU A 312 7.34 8.95 -33.62
C LEU A 312 8.12 8.05 -34.60
N GLU A 313 9.27 8.53 -35.06
CA GLU A 313 10.23 7.70 -35.80
C GLU A 313 11.22 7.05 -34.84
N ALA A 314 11.55 5.78 -35.09
CA ALA A 314 12.50 5.00 -34.30
C ALA A 314 13.94 5.52 -34.39
N ASN A 315 14.76 5.22 -33.37
CA ASN A 315 16.17 5.61 -33.24
C ASN A 315 16.43 7.11 -33.51
N THR A 316 15.51 7.97 -33.07
CA THR A 316 15.49 9.40 -33.40
C THR A 316 15.54 10.25 -32.13
N GLN A 317 16.47 11.21 -32.09
CA GLN A 317 16.52 12.21 -31.03
C GLN A 317 15.46 13.29 -31.28
N TYR A 318 14.63 13.54 -30.27
CA TYR A 318 13.66 14.62 -30.23
C TYR A 318 14.10 15.68 -29.21
N GLU A 319 13.81 16.94 -29.53
CA GLU A 319 13.70 18.04 -28.58
C GLU A 319 12.21 18.32 -28.36
N TYR A 320 11.83 18.63 -27.11
CA TYR A 320 10.45 18.87 -26.74
C TYR A 320 10.32 20.05 -25.76
N THR A 321 9.13 20.67 -25.77
CA THR A 321 8.76 21.78 -24.89
C THR A 321 7.34 21.57 -24.37
N VAL A 322 7.16 21.65 -23.06
CA VAL A 322 5.86 21.64 -22.37
C VAL A 322 5.55 23.02 -21.78
N GLY A 323 4.26 23.31 -21.57
CA GLY A 323 3.79 24.59 -21.01
C GLY A 323 3.27 25.61 -22.05
N THR A 324 3.16 26.88 -21.65
CA THR A 324 2.52 27.96 -22.44
C THR A 324 3.18 29.33 -22.21
N GLY A 325 3.23 30.16 -23.27
CA GLY A 325 3.88 31.48 -23.19
C GLY A 325 5.37 31.36 -22.84
N GLU A 326 5.88 32.19 -21.95
CA GLU A 326 7.22 32.00 -21.35
C GLU A 326 7.25 30.96 -20.20
N ASN A 327 6.10 30.48 -19.74
CA ASN A 327 5.96 29.46 -18.70
C ASN A 327 6.14 28.06 -19.30
N THR A 328 7.39 27.72 -19.62
CA THR A 328 7.76 26.48 -20.33
C THR A 328 8.95 25.78 -19.69
N TYR A 329 9.02 24.47 -19.92
CA TYR A 329 10.22 23.65 -19.75
C TYR A 329 10.55 22.98 -21.08
N SER A 330 11.83 22.83 -21.40
CA SER A 330 12.28 22.11 -22.59
C SER A 330 13.33 21.06 -22.23
N GLY A 331 13.25 19.91 -22.89
CA GLY A 331 14.13 18.77 -22.67
C GLY A 331 14.34 17.99 -23.96
N THR A 332 14.93 16.80 -23.86
CA THR A 332 15.18 15.91 -25.00
C THR A 332 14.89 14.44 -24.67
N PHE A 333 14.77 13.60 -25.68
CA PHE A 333 14.78 12.15 -25.53
C PHE A 333 15.15 11.47 -26.85
N LYS A 334 15.41 10.16 -26.82
CA LYS A 334 15.72 9.35 -27.99
C LYS A 334 14.81 8.12 -28.04
N THR A 335 14.03 7.96 -29.11
CA THR A 335 13.20 6.76 -29.30
C THR A 335 14.06 5.50 -29.49
N ALA A 336 13.54 4.34 -29.09
CA ALA A 336 14.22 3.07 -29.25
C ALA A 336 14.47 2.73 -30.73
N PRO A 337 15.48 1.90 -31.05
CA PRO A 337 15.57 1.21 -32.34
C PRO A 337 14.27 0.46 -32.65
N ALA A 338 13.91 0.36 -33.93
CA ALA A 338 12.66 -0.25 -34.36
C ALA A 338 12.50 -1.69 -33.83
N LYS A 339 11.27 -2.07 -33.44
CA LYS A 339 10.95 -3.34 -32.78
C LYS A 339 11.63 -4.55 -33.44
N GLY A 340 12.47 -5.26 -32.66
CA GLY A 340 13.28 -6.40 -33.14
C GLY A 340 14.64 -6.04 -33.76
N SER A 341 15.11 -4.78 -33.68
CA SER A 341 16.47 -4.42 -34.11
C SER A 341 17.56 -5.13 -33.29
N LYS A 342 18.77 -5.16 -33.84
CA LYS A 342 20.00 -5.68 -33.23
C LYS A 342 21.05 -4.59 -32.95
N ASP A 343 20.70 -3.33 -33.20
CA ASP A 343 21.55 -2.17 -32.87
C ASP A 343 21.84 -2.14 -31.37
N PRO A 344 23.12 -2.12 -30.93
CA PRO A 344 23.45 -2.22 -29.51
C PRO A 344 22.97 -1.00 -28.72
N ILE A 345 22.61 -1.24 -27.46
CA ILE A 345 22.02 -0.25 -26.54
C ILE A 345 22.88 -0.10 -25.29
N LYS A 346 22.75 1.04 -24.59
CA LYS A 346 23.30 1.25 -23.24
C LYS A 346 22.24 1.86 -22.33
N PHE A 347 22.01 1.27 -21.16
CA PHE A 347 21.11 1.86 -20.17
C PHE A 347 21.69 1.82 -18.75
N ALA A 348 21.18 2.72 -17.90
CA ALA A 348 21.53 2.75 -16.48
C ALA A 348 20.43 2.03 -15.69
N PHE A 349 20.83 1.26 -14.68
CA PHE A 349 19.96 0.71 -13.67
C PHE A 349 20.35 1.30 -12.30
N ILE A 350 19.35 1.87 -11.63
CA ILE A 350 19.40 2.32 -10.24
C ILE A 350 18.18 1.79 -9.49
N ALA A 351 18.27 1.73 -8.16
CA ALA A 351 17.15 1.35 -7.30
C ALA A 351 17.20 2.16 -6.00
N ASP A 352 16.05 2.29 -5.35
CA ASP A 352 15.91 2.92 -4.05
C ASP A 352 16.52 4.36 -3.97
N PRO A 353 16.20 5.30 -4.89
CA PRO A 353 16.49 6.73 -4.67
C PRO A 353 15.79 7.23 -3.40
N GLN A 354 14.58 6.74 -3.15
CA GLN A 354 13.82 6.76 -1.89
C GLN A 354 13.92 8.06 -1.10
N VAL A 355 13.76 9.19 -1.80
CA VAL A 355 13.96 10.53 -1.23
C VAL A 355 12.96 10.77 -0.11
N ALA A 356 13.47 10.81 1.14
CA ALA A 356 12.65 11.04 2.33
C ALA A 356 12.67 12.50 2.81
N ASN A 357 13.82 13.17 2.61
CA ASN A 357 14.15 14.49 3.13
C ASN A 357 15.25 15.13 2.26
N ALA A 358 15.64 16.37 2.57
CA ALA A 358 16.64 17.11 1.80
C ALA A 358 18.01 16.41 1.71
N THR A 359 18.47 15.71 2.76
CA THR A 359 19.79 15.06 2.77
C THR A 359 19.86 13.82 1.89
N ASP A 360 18.79 13.01 1.83
CA ASP A 360 18.67 11.94 0.83
C ASP A 360 18.53 12.53 -0.59
N SER A 361 17.92 13.71 -0.71
CA SER A 361 17.74 14.40 -1.98
C SER A 361 19.06 14.91 -2.59
N GLU A 362 19.91 15.56 -1.79
CA GLU A 362 21.22 16.05 -2.24
C GLU A 362 22.12 14.89 -2.72
N ALA A 363 22.01 13.73 -2.05
CA ALA A 363 22.67 12.48 -2.47
C ALA A 363 22.10 11.92 -3.78
N ALA A 364 20.77 11.92 -3.93
CA ALA A 364 20.10 11.53 -5.17
C ALA A 364 20.52 12.43 -6.34
N GLY A 365 20.57 13.75 -6.14
CA GLY A 365 21.05 14.72 -7.12
C GLY A 365 22.48 14.45 -7.58
N ALA A 366 23.38 14.11 -6.65
CA ALA A 366 24.75 13.70 -6.99
C ALA A 366 24.77 12.43 -7.87
N THR A 367 23.89 11.45 -7.59
CA THR A 367 23.78 10.22 -8.38
C THR A 367 23.17 10.45 -9.75
N PHE A 368 22.10 11.25 -9.84
CA PHE A 368 21.48 11.64 -11.10
C PHE A 368 22.44 12.44 -12.00
N ASN A 369 23.20 13.41 -11.44
CA ASN A 369 24.26 14.09 -12.18
C ASN A 369 25.35 13.11 -12.67
N ALA A 370 25.75 12.15 -11.83
CA ALA A 370 26.71 11.13 -12.24
C ALA A 370 26.18 10.14 -13.30
N ILE A 371 24.86 10.13 -13.57
CA ILE A 371 24.22 9.44 -14.71
C ILE A 371 24.16 10.35 -15.94
N THR A 372 23.79 11.63 -15.80
CA THR A 372 23.73 12.56 -16.96
C THR A 372 25.11 12.83 -17.58
N GLU A 373 26.19 12.62 -16.82
CA GLU A 373 27.58 12.61 -17.29
C GLU A 373 28.02 11.32 -18.04
N MET A 374 27.13 10.33 -18.25
CA MET A 374 27.48 9.08 -18.95
C MET A 374 27.33 9.20 -20.47
N GLU A 375 28.40 8.88 -21.22
CA GLU A 375 28.39 8.92 -22.68
C GLU A 375 27.56 7.77 -23.30
N GLY A 376 26.61 8.14 -24.16
CA GLY A 376 25.89 7.19 -25.04
C GLY A 376 24.75 6.42 -24.36
N LEU A 377 24.20 6.92 -23.25
CA LEU A 377 23.06 6.32 -22.57
C LEU A 377 21.75 6.52 -23.36
N ASP A 378 20.97 5.45 -23.53
CA ASP A 378 19.67 5.48 -24.21
C ASP A 378 18.50 5.74 -23.24
N PHE A 379 18.50 5.07 -22.08
CA PHE A 379 17.45 5.19 -21.06
C PHE A 379 17.96 4.88 -19.64
N VAL A 380 17.13 5.18 -18.62
CA VAL A 380 17.36 4.86 -17.20
C VAL A 380 16.23 3.96 -16.69
N TYR A 381 16.56 2.84 -16.05
CA TYR A 381 15.62 1.98 -15.34
C TYR A 381 15.73 2.20 -13.82
N ILE A 382 14.59 2.42 -13.16
CA ILE A 382 14.49 2.65 -11.71
C ILE A 382 13.77 1.46 -11.06
N GLY A 383 14.44 0.77 -10.13
CA GLY A 383 13.95 -0.41 -9.41
C GLY A 383 12.87 -0.16 -8.35
N GLY A 384 12.05 0.88 -8.50
CA GLY A 384 11.07 1.33 -7.51
C GLY A 384 11.68 2.00 -6.27
N ASP A 385 10.80 2.34 -5.34
CA ASP A 385 11.06 3.15 -4.14
C ASP A 385 11.70 4.50 -4.49
N ILE A 386 10.98 5.30 -5.28
CA ILE A 386 11.50 6.55 -5.84
C ILE A 386 11.47 7.69 -4.81
N THR A 387 10.42 7.72 -3.99
CA THR A 387 10.28 8.58 -2.80
C THR A 387 10.01 7.70 -1.59
N ASP A 388 10.25 8.20 -0.37
CA ASP A 388 9.92 7.43 0.85
C ASP A 388 8.40 7.32 1.10
N ARG A 389 7.59 8.18 0.46
CA ARG A 389 6.14 8.05 0.36
C ARG A 389 5.63 8.66 -0.95
N SER A 390 5.16 7.85 -1.89
CA SER A 390 4.62 8.28 -3.19
C SER A 390 3.44 9.30 -3.12
N ILE A 391 2.79 9.48 -1.97
CA ILE A 391 1.75 10.51 -1.77
C ILE A 391 2.31 11.89 -1.35
N ASN A 392 3.59 12.00 -1.00
CA ASN A 392 4.19 13.19 -0.39
C ASN A 392 4.79 14.11 -1.45
N GLU A 393 4.06 15.17 -1.79
CA GLU A 393 4.49 16.13 -2.81
C GLU A 393 5.80 16.87 -2.48
N THR A 394 6.15 17.04 -1.20
CA THR A 394 7.44 17.64 -0.82
C THR A 394 8.61 16.71 -1.16
N GLN A 395 8.43 15.39 -1.04
CA GLN A 395 9.46 14.41 -1.44
C GLN A 395 9.59 14.34 -2.95
N TRP A 396 8.49 14.50 -3.70
CA TRP A 396 8.54 14.65 -5.14
C TRP A 396 9.16 15.98 -5.59
N GLU A 397 8.93 17.10 -4.89
CA GLU A 397 9.65 18.37 -5.20
C GLU A 397 11.15 18.17 -5.00
N LEU A 398 11.55 17.57 -3.88
CA LEU A 398 12.94 17.26 -3.58
C LEU A 398 13.58 16.35 -4.64
N LEU A 399 12.92 15.26 -5.05
CA LEU A 399 13.45 14.33 -6.06
C LEU A 399 13.93 15.02 -7.34
N PHE A 400 13.17 16.01 -7.84
CA PHE A 400 13.48 16.75 -9.06
C PHE A 400 14.37 17.99 -8.81
N ASN A 401 14.23 18.65 -7.65
CA ASN A 401 15.00 19.83 -7.23
C ASN A 401 15.81 19.48 -5.97
N ASN A 402 17.02 18.95 -6.19
CA ASN A 402 17.74 18.20 -5.17
C ASN A 402 18.40 19.04 -4.07
N GLY A 403 18.57 20.34 -4.29
CA GLY A 403 19.41 21.18 -3.42
C GLY A 403 20.91 20.85 -3.52
N GLY A 404 21.68 21.28 -2.53
CA GLY A 404 23.14 21.06 -2.47
C GLY A 404 23.90 21.50 -3.72
N ALA A 405 24.99 20.79 -4.03
CA ALA A 405 25.89 21.04 -5.15
C ALA A 405 25.35 20.54 -6.50
N TYR A 406 24.29 19.73 -6.49
CA TYR A 406 23.74 19.02 -7.65
C TYR A 406 22.24 19.29 -7.85
N SER A 407 21.81 20.54 -7.60
CA SER A 407 20.41 20.91 -7.36
C SER A 407 19.43 20.64 -8.51
N THR A 408 19.91 20.44 -9.74
CA THR A 408 19.07 20.12 -10.90
C THR A 408 19.16 18.67 -11.35
N GLY A 409 20.00 17.82 -10.72
CA GLY A 409 20.35 16.49 -11.23
C GLY A 409 19.15 15.61 -11.56
N GLY A 410 18.11 15.62 -10.71
CA GLY A 410 16.85 14.93 -10.95
C GLY A 410 16.12 15.47 -12.17
N GLN A 411 15.78 16.76 -12.20
CA GLN A 411 15.08 17.37 -13.34
C GLN A 411 15.89 17.29 -14.65
N ASP A 412 17.22 17.32 -14.59
CA ASP A 412 18.09 17.13 -15.75
C ASP A 412 18.05 15.68 -16.25
N MET A 413 18.02 14.67 -15.36
CA MET A 413 17.88 13.26 -15.73
C MET A 413 16.49 12.93 -16.29
N PHE A 414 15.42 13.18 -15.50
CA PHE A 414 14.03 12.84 -15.85
C PHE A 414 13.54 13.57 -17.11
N GLY A 415 14.10 14.75 -17.42
CA GLY A 415 13.73 15.56 -18.59
C GLY A 415 14.61 15.39 -19.84
N ASN A 416 15.70 14.60 -19.79
CA ASN A 416 16.59 14.40 -20.95
C ASN A 416 16.86 12.93 -21.32
N TYR A 417 16.44 11.98 -20.50
CA TYR A 417 16.52 10.55 -20.79
C TYR A 417 15.14 9.91 -20.73
N LEU A 418 14.92 8.84 -21.51
CA LEU A 418 13.76 7.99 -21.31
C LEU A 418 13.88 7.26 -19.98
N ILE A 419 12.78 7.23 -19.24
CA ILE A 419 12.68 6.59 -17.93
C ILE A 419 11.84 5.33 -18.05
N ALA A 420 12.30 4.24 -17.42
CA ALA A 420 11.50 3.10 -17.04
C ALA A 420 11.52 2.98 -15.51
N ALA A 421 10.41 2.62 -14.89
CA ALA A 421 10.28 2.48 -13.45
C ALA A 421 9.41 1.27 -13.07
N ALA A 422 9.84 0.51 -12.07
CA ALA A 422 9.00 -0.44 -11.34
C ALA A 422 8.29 0.26 -10.17
N GLN A 423 7.20 -0.34 -9.65
CA GLN A 423 6.61 0.10 -8.38
C GLN A 423 7.29 -0.62 -7.21
N GLY A 424 7.77 0.14 -6.23
CA GLY A 424 8.23 -0.35 -4.93
C GLY A 424 7.15 -0.46 -3.86
N ASN A 425 7.58 -0.59 -2.60
CA ASN A 425 6.69 -0.68 -1.44
C ASN A 425 6.58 0.64 -0.64
N HIS A 426 7.37 1.65 -0.98
CA HIS A 426 7.14 3.06 -0.61
C HIS A 426 6.35 3.81 -1.72
N ASP A 427 6.29 3.19 -2.92
CA ASP A 427 5.43 3.62 -4.02
C ASP A 427 4.00 3.05 -3.91
N ASN A 428 3.04 3.67 -4.62
CA ASN A 428 1.67 3.17 -4.79
C ASN A 428 1.07 3.72 -6.10
N ASN A 429 -0.25 3.61 -6.29
CA ASN A 429 -0.93 4.08 -7.51
C ASN A 429 -0.77 5.60 -7.80
N THR A 430 -0.36 6.44 -6.83
CA THR A 430 -0.05 7.86 -7.08
C THR A 430 1.28 8.07 -7.81
N LEU A 431 2.15 7.05 -7.89
CA LEU A 431 3.36 7.06 -8.73
C LEU A 431 3.02 7.42 -10.18
N THR A 432 1.90 6.89 -10.69
CA THR A 432 1.42 7.13 -12.07
C THR A 432 1.09 8.60 -12.37
N ARG A 433 0.98 9.46 -11.34
CA ARG A 433 0.76 10.91 -11.50
C ARG A 433 2.05 11.66 -11.85
N HIS A 434 3.18 11.22 -11.30
CA HIS A 434 4.50 11.83 -11.50
C HIS A 434 5.26 11.19 -12.65
N ILE A 435 5.21 9.86 -12.77
CA ILE A 435 5.80 9.09 -13.88
C ILE A 435 4.68 8.35 -14.61
N ASN A 436 4.45 8.68 -15.88
CA ASN A 436 3.30 8.21 -16.65
C ASN A 436 3.44 6.75 -17.16
N THR A 437 3.58 5.80 -16.24
CA THR A 437 3.79 4.35 -16.53
C THR A 437 2.53 3.64 -17.03
N PRO A 438 2.62 2.71 -18.00
CA PRO A 438 1.51 1.85 -18.41
C PRO A 438 1.11 0.80 -17.36
N THR A 439 -0.08 0.20 -17.55
CA THR A 439 -0.74 -0.73 -16.60
C THR A 439 -1.44 -1.88 -17.35
N GLU A 440 -0.69 -2.61 -18.18
CA GLU A 440 -1.22 -3.61 -19.12
C GLU A 440 -1.77 -4.88 -18.43
N ALA A 441 -1.02 -5.42 -17.46
CA ALA A 441 -1.34 -6.66 -16.75
C ALA A 441 -1.39 -6.44 -15.22
N GLY A 442 -2.16 -5.43 -14.82
CA GLY A 442 -2.30 -4.97 -13.44
C GLY A 442 -1.67 -3.60 -13.20
N ASN A 443 -1.62 -3.21 -11.93
CA ASN A 443 -1.13 -1.90 -11.51
C ASN A 443 0.40 -1.78 -11.73
N ILE A 444 0.82 -0.92 -12.66
CA ILE A 444 2.23 -0.68 -13.06
C ILE A 444 2.94 -1.99 -13.46
N VAL A 445 2.44 -2.57 -14.55
CA VAL A 445 2.98 -3.77 -15.20
C VAL A 445 2.96 -3.50 -16.71
N TYR A 446 4.11 -3.65 -17.36
CA TYR A 446 4.29 -3.31 -18.78
C TYR A 446 5.57 -3.93 -19.32
N SER A 447 5.78 -3.85 -20.64
CA SER A 447 7.04 -4.26 -21.27
C SER A 447 7.38 -3.38 -22.47
N PHE A 448 8.65 -3.38 -22.86
CA PHE A 448 9.12 -2.65 -24.05
C PHE A 448 10.31 -3.37 -24.69
N ASP A 449 10.41 -3.26 -26.02
CA ASP A 449 11.60 -3.65 -26.78
C ASP A 449 12.54 -2.44 -26.93
N PHE A 450 13.83 -2.63 -26.65
CA PHE A 450 14.86 -1.62 -26.90
C PHE A 450 16.07 -2.31 -27.53
N GLY A 451 16.20 -2.19 -28.86
CA GLY A 451 17.22 -2.90 -29.63
C GLY A 451 17.22 -4.42 -29.36
N PRO A 452 18.37 -5.05 -29.05
CA PRO A 452 18.48 -6.49 -28.82
C PRO A 452 17.87 -6.96 -27.49
N ALA A 453 17.24 -6.10 -26.70
CA ALA A 453 16.64 -6.43 -25.41
C ALA A 453 15.10 -6.27 -25.40
N THR A 454 14.43 -7.11 -24.63
CA THR A 454 13.04 -6.94 -24.18
C THR A 454 13.04 -6.82 -22.66
N ILE A 455 12.46 -5.74 -22.14
CA ILE A 455 12.40 -5.46 -20.70
C ILE A 455 10.95 -5.61 -20.24
N VAL A 456 10.71 -6.46 -19.24
CA VAL A 456 9.39 -6.69 -18.61
C VAL A 456 9.41 -6.16 -17.18
N THR A 457 8.50 -5.24 -16.87
CA THR A 457 8.33 -4.67 -15.53
C THR A 457 7.16 -5.34 -14.82
N LEU A 458 7.41 -5.94 -13.65
CA LEU A 458 6.41 -6.60 -12.81
C LEU A 458 6.17 -5.83 -11.50
N ASN A 459 4.96 -5.91 -10.96
CA ASN A 459 4.60 -5.34 -9.67
C ASN A 459 4.34 -6.44 -8.64
N LEU A 460 5.40 -6.79 -7.90
CA LEU A 460 5.34 -7.84 -6.89
C LEU A 460 4.56 -7.44 -5.64
N GLU A 461 4.38 -6.15 -5.33
CA GLU A 461 3.53 -5.71 -4.21
C GLU A 461 2.03 -5.93 -4.51
N THR A 462 1.64 -5.75 -5.78
CA THR A 462 0.30 -6.12 -6.27
C THR A 462 0.14 -7.65 -6.36
N ALA A 463 1.15 -8.39 -6.85
CA ALA A 463 1.12 -9.86 -6.94
C ALA A 463 1.16 -10.58 -5.57
N LYS A 464 1.70 -9.91 -4.55
CA LYS A 464 1.72 -10.31 -3.14
C LYS A 464 0.35 -10.19 -2.48
N SER A 465 -0.41 -9.15 -2.85
CA SER A 465 -1.73 -8.83 -2.27
C SER A 465 -2.91 -9.41 -3.05
N SER A 466 -2.74 -9.74 -4.34
CA SER A 466 -3.77 -10.34 -5.19
C SER A 466 -3.23 -11.56 -5.95
N ALA A 467 -3.88 -12.72 -5.77
CA ALA A 467 -3.56 -13.94 -6.52
C ALA A 467 -3.89 -13.79 -8.01
N THR A 468 -5.05 -13.21 -8.35
CA THR A 468 -5.45 -12.93 -9.73
C THR A 468 -4.42 -12.05 -10.44
N ALA A 469 -3.97 -10.96 -9.81
CA ALA A 469 -2.97 -10.08 -10.41
C ALA A 469 -1.57 -10.74 -10.54
N ARG A 470 -1.29 -11.79 -9.77
CA ARG A 470 -0.07 -12.61 -9.92
C ARG A 470 -0.18 -13.58 -11.08
N GLU A 471 -1.33 -14.24 -11.23
CA GLU A 471 -1.65 -15.13 -12.35
C GLU A 471 -1.69 -14.36 -13.69
N GLU A 472 -2.27 -13.14 -13.69
CA GLU A 472 -2.26 -12.22 -14.85
C GLU A 472 -0.85 -11.76 -15.22
N GLN A 473 -0.02 -11.37 -14.22
CA GLN A 473 1.38 -11.00 -14.43
C GLN A 473 2.24 -12.17 -14.95
N GLU A 474 2.04 -13.39 -14.43
CA GLU A 474 2.73 -14.58 -14.93
C GLU A 474 2.36 -14.86 -16.38
N LYS A 475 1.07 -14.81 -16.71
CA LYS A 475 0.60 -15.03 -18.08
C LYS A 475 1.22 -14.00 -19.04
N TYR A 476 1.16 -12.72 -18.69
CA TYR A 476 1.74 -11.63 -19.47
C TYR A 476 3.26 -11.83 -19.69
N LEU A 477 3.99 -12.15 -18.63
CA LEU A 477 5.42 -12.47 -18.71
C LEU A 477 5.69 -13.64 -19.68
N ARG A 478 4.92 -14.73 -19.58
CA ARG A 478 5.07 -15.91 -20.46
C ARG A 478 4.82 -15.55 -21.93
N GLU A 479 3.80 -14.74 -22.22
CA GLU A 479 3.48 -14.28 -23.57
C GLU A 479 4.60 -13.39 -24.14
N VAL A 480 5.03 -12.35 -23.41
CA VAL A 480 6.09 -11.41 -23.86
C VAL A 480 7.45 -12.11 -24.03
N VAL A 481 7.84 -12.97 -23.09
CA VAL A 481 9.13 -13.68 -23.14
C VAL A 481 9.18 -14.70 -24.28
N ALA A 482 8.06 -15.38 -24.57
CA ALA A 482 7.97 -16.27 -25.73
C ALA A 482 8.19 -15.50 -27.05
N GLU A 483 7.62 -14.30 -27.20
CA GLU A 483 7.92 -13.46 -28.36
C GLU A 483 9.39 -12.99 -28.39
N ALA A 484 9.93 -12.53 -27.27
CA ALA A 484 11.30 -12.01 -27.17
C ALA A 484 12.35 -13.08 -27.54
N LYS A 485 12.21 -14.30 -27.01
CA LYS A 485 13.06 -15.44 -27.35
C LYS A 485 12.84 -15.89 -28.80
N ALA A 486 11.64 -15.77 -29.37
CA ALA A 486 11.39 -15.99 -30.79
C ALA A 486 12.04 -14.93 -31.71
N ARG A 487 12.17 -13.67 -31.24
CA ARG A 487 12.96 -12.60 -31.89
C ARG A 487 14.47 -12.70 -31.60
N GLY A 488 14.89 -13.63 -30.73
CA GLY A 488 16.28 -13.78 -30.30
C GLY A 488 16.81 -12.56 -29.54
N GLN A 489 15.98 -11.86 -28.78
CA GLN A 489 16.38 -10.78 -27.89
C GLN A 489 16.82 -11.32 -26.52
N TRP A 490 17.53 -10.52 -25.75
CA TRP A 490 17.82 -10.76 -24.32
C TRP A 490 16.58 -10.40 -23.49
N THR A 491 16.26 -11.19 -22.46
CA THR A 491 15.08 -10.98 -21.63
C THR A 491 15.45 -10.49 -20.24
N PHE A 492 14.99 -9.28 -19.92
CA PHE A 492 15.16 -8.64 -18.62
C PHE A 492 13.81 -8.63 -17.89
N VAL A 493 13.80 -9.04 -16.62
CA VAL A 493 12.63 -8.90 -15.74
C VAL A 493 12.99 -7.99 -14.58
N GLY A 494 12.29 -6.87 -14.45
CA GLY A 494 12.52 -5.87 -13.40
C GLY A 494 11.34 -5.76 -12.45
N PHE A 495 11.62 -5.68 -11.16
CA PHE A 495 10.65 -5.41 -10.09
C PHE A 495 11.38 -4.94 -8.83
N HIS A 496 10.68 -4.35 -7.87
CA HIS A 496 11.36 -3.82 -6.68
C HIS A 496 11.85 -4.89 -5.70
N LYS A 497 10.97 -5.80 -5.26
CA LYS A 497 11.24 -6.69 -4.12
C LYS A 497 12.42 -7.64 -4.35
N SER A 498 13.52 -7.46 -3.63
CA SER A 498 14.66 -8.39 -3.62
C SER A 498 14.26 -9.82 -3.25
N LEU A 499 14.34 -10.73 -4.22
CA LEU A 499 14.27 -12.17 -3.99
C LEU A 499 15.64 -12.66 -3.52
N TYR A 500 16.67 -12.58 -4.38
CA TYR A 500 18.04 -12.94 -4.06
C TYR A 500 18.86 -11.69 -3.77
N THR A 501 19.39 -11.59 -2.54
CA THR A 501 20.04 -10.40 -1.99
C THR A 501 21.09 -10.77 -0.93
N GLY A 502 22.14 -9.96 -0.82
CA GLY A 502 23.20 -10.11 0.18
C GLY A 502 22.85 -9.69 1.62
N ALA A 503 21.71 -9.04 1.85
CA ALA A 503 21.44 -8.29 3.08
C ALA A 503 20.25 -8.82 3.90
N SER A 504 19.32 -7.95 4.28
CA SER A 504 18.45 -8.17 5.44
C SER A 504 17.03 -8.58 5.10
N HIS A 505 16.52 -8.22 3.92
CA HIS A 505 15.16 -8.56 3.50
C HIS A 505 15.01 -9.98 2.93
N ILE A 506 16.12 -10.71 2.73
CA ILE A 506 16.14 -12.11 2.27
C ILE A 506 15.26 -13.08 3.08
N THR A 507 15.01 -12.78 4.37
CA THR A 507 14.25 -13.64 5.28
C THR A 507 12.77 -13.30 5.39
N ASP A 508 12.33 -12.25 4.71
CA ASP A 508 11.02 -11.67 4.95
C ASP A 508 9.96 -12.52 4.23
N SER A 509 8.79 -12.69 4.84
CA SER A 509 7.84 -13.74 4.42
C SER A 509 7.33 -13.52 3.00
N ASP A 510 7.13 -12.26 2.61
CA ASP A 510 6.74 -11.87 1.26
C ASP A 510 7.86 -12.12 0.23
N ALA A 511 9.13 -11.85 0.57
CA ALA A 511 10.28 -12.19 -0.27
C ALA A 511 10.43 -13.71 -0.45
N ILE A 512 10.17 -14.50 0.59
CA ILE A 512 10.22 -15.96 0.55
C ILE A 512 9.06 -16.52 -0.28
N GLU A 513 7.84 -16.02 -0.11
CA GLU A 513 6.66 -16.43 -0.88
C GLU A 513 6.81 -16.06 -2.37
N ALA A 514 7.27 -14.84 -2.66
CA ALA A 514 7.59 -14.41 -4.02
C ALA A 514 8.73 -15.25 -4.64
N ARG A 515 9.79 -15.58 -3.89
CA ARG A 515 10.88 -16.46 -4.39
C ARG A 515 10.33 -17.81 -4.83
N LYS A 516 9.52 -18.45 -3.99
CA LYS A 516 8.93 -19.77 -4.25
C LYS A 516 8.04 -19.80 -5.49
N TYR A 517 7.34 -18.69 -5.77
CA TYR A 517 6.47 -18.56 -6.94
C TYR A 517 7.27 -18.23 -8.22
N TRP A 518 8.07 -17.16 -8.18
CA TRP A 518 8.61 -16.54 -9.39
C TRP A 518 9.91 -17.15 -9.90
N VAL A 519 10.80 -17.63 -9.02
CA VAL A 519 12.10 -18.17 -9.46
C VAL A 519 11.97 -19.41 -10.34
N PRO A 520 11.05 -20.39 -10.09
CA PRO A 520 10.83 -21.49 -11.00
C PRO A 520 10.36 -21.03 -12.38
N ILE A 521 9.51 -20.00 -12.45
CA ILE A 521 9.01 -19.42 -13.70
C ILE A 521 10.15 -18.73 -14.46
N PHE A 522 10.94 -17.89 -13.79
CA PHE A 522 12.11 -17.23 -14.41
C PHE A 522 13.18 -18.23 -14.87
N THR A 523 13.27 -19.38 -14.20
CA THR A 523 14.13 -20.50 -14.60
C THR A 523 13.59 -21.21 -15.84
N GLU A 524 12.29 -21.55 -15.85
CA GLU A 524 11.60 -22.22 -16.97
C GLU A 524 11.61 -21.37 -18.25
N LEU A 525 11.46 -20.05 -18.10
CA LEU A 525 11.47 -19.07 -19.19
C LEU A 525 12.88 -18.64 -19.64
N ASP A 526 13.94 -19.21 -19.06
CA ASP A 526 15.34 -18.90 -19.38
C ASP A 526 15.62 -17.38 -19.29
N ILE A 527 15.13 -16.69 -18.26
CA ILE A 527 15.31 -15.23 -18.14
C ILE A 527 16.81 -14.89 -18.07
N ASP A 528 17.27 -13.98 -18.92
CA ASP A 528 18.70 -13.64 -18.97
C ASP A 528 19.15 -12.82 -17.74
N VAL A 529 18.37 -11.82 -17.32
CA VAL A 529 18.68 -10.93 -16.19
C VAL A 529 17.43 -10.59 -15.36
N VAL A 530 17.59 -10.51 -14.03
CA VAL A 530 16.55 -10.08 -13.09
C VAL A 530 17.03 -8.86 -12.28
N LEU A 531 16.37 -7.72 -12.44
CA LEU A 531 16.72 -6.42 -11.83
C LEU A 531 15.86 -6.15 -10.59
N GLN A 532 16.49 -5.94 -9.43
CA GLN A 532 15.83 -5.81 -8.11
C GLN A 532 16.35 -4.60 -7.29
N GLY A 533 15.50 -4.05 -6.42
CA GLY A 533 15.86 -3.04 -5.40
C GLY A 533 15.63 -3.58 -3.98
N HIS A 534 15.06 -2.76 -3.10
CA HIS A 534 14.52 -3.07 -1.76
C HIS A 534 15.56 -3.32 -0.66
N ASP A 535 16.58 -4.12 -0.92
CA ASP A 535 17.72 -4.25 0.00
C ASP A 535 18.79 -3.25 -0.44
N HIS A 536 19.06 -2.19 0.34
CA HIS A 536 20.00 -1.09 -0.01
C HIS A 536 21.48 -1.54 0.00
N VAL A 537 21.81 -2.52 -0.83
CA VAL A 537 23.14 -3.12 -1.03
C VAL A 537 23.28 -3.54 -2.49
N TYR A 538 24.49 -3.47 -3.04
CA TYR A 538 24.75 -4.10 -4.33
C TYR A 538 25.01 -5.60 -4.11
N SER A 539 24.32 -6.46 -4.84
CA SER A 539 24.67 -7.88 -4.90
C SER A 539 24.21 -8.52 -6.20
N ARG A 540 24.91 -9.56 -6.66
CA ARG A 540 24.52 -10.34 -7.84
C ARG A 540 24.94 -11.81 -7.78
N GLY A 541 24.27 -12.65 -8.56
CA GLY A 541 24.70 -14.01 -8.86
C GLY A 541 23.84 -14.68 -9.92
N PHE A 542 24.42 -15.62 -10.66
CA PHE A 542 23.65 -16.52 -11.55
C PHE A 542 23.02 -17.63 -10.71
N VAL A 543 21.69 -17.65 -10.57
CA VAL A 543 20.98 -18.57 -9.65
C VAL A 543 20.06 -19.51 -10.40
N ASN A 544 20.20 -20.82 -10.16
CA ASN A 544 19.31 -21.83 -10.76
C ASN A 544 17.98 -21.95 -10.02
N GLY A 545 17.01 -22.66 -10.61
CA GLY A 545 15.68 -22.89 -10.02
C GLY A 545 15.65 -23.68 -8.70
N GLN A 546 16.79 -24.21 -8.23
CA GLN A 546 16.93 -24.82 -6.91
C GLN A 546 17.51 -23.84 -5.85
N GLY A 547 17.86 -22.62 -6.25
CA GLY A 547 18.36 -21.56 -5.36
C GLY A 547 19.86 -21.54 -5.11
N TYR A 548 20.66 -22.23 -5.93
CA TYR A 548 22.12 -22.30 -5.81
C TYR A 548 22.80 -21.47 -6.89
N ASN A 549 24.02 -20.96 -6.60
CA ASN A 549 24.86 -20.34 -7.61
C ASN A 549 25.18 -21.39 -8.68
N ALA A 550 24.75 -21.13 -9.91
CA ALA A 550 24.84 -22.06 -11.03
C ALA A 550 26.27 -22.30 -11.50
N LYS A 551 27.19 -21.36 -11.24
CA LYS A 551 28.61 -21.39 -11.64
C LYS A 551 28.76 -21.73 -13.13
N PRO A 552 28.17 -20.92 -14.02
CA PRO A 552 28.16 -21.19 -15.46
C PRO A 552 29.57 -21.24 -16.05
N GLU A 553 29.69 -21.82 -17.25
CA GLU A 553 30.97 -21.89 -17.96
C GLU A 553 31.49 -20.48 -18.28
N VAL A 554 32.82 -20.31 -18.26
CA VAL A 554 33.49 -19.05 -18.62
C VAL A 554 34.57 -19.29 -19.66
N ASP A 555 34.75 -18.33 -20.56
CA ASP A 555 35.78 -18.38 -21.60
C ASP A 555 37.19 -18.04 -21.08
N GLU A 556 38.19 -18.03 -21.96
CA GLU A 556 39.58 -17.66 -21.61
C GLU A 556 39.75 -16.19 -21.16
N GLN A 557 38.71 -15.35 -21.32
CA GLN A 557 38.66 -13.96 -20.87
C GLN A 557 37.89 -13.81 -19.55
N GLY A 558 37.20 -14.85 -19.09
CA GLY A 558 36.34 -14.83 -17.89
C GLY A 558 34.90 -14.40 -18.17
N ARG A 559 34.48 -14.29 -19.44
CA ARG A 559 33.09 -13.97 -19.83
C ARG A 559 32.24 -15.23 -19.69
N VAL A 560 31.04 -15.07 -19.12
CA VAL A 560 30.09 -16.16 -18.87
C VAL A 560 29.45 -16.62 -20.18
N ILE A 561 29.50 -17.92 -20.45
CA ILE A 561 28.96 -18.52 -21.67
C ILE A 561 27.57 -19.08 -21.37
N ASN A 562 26.56 -18.55 -22.05
CA ASN A 562 25.19 -19.10 -22.17
C ASN A 562 24.64 -19.75 -20.86
N PRO A 563 24.31 -18.96 -19.82
CA PRO A 563 23.90 -19.46 -18.51
C PRO A 563 22.45 -19.98 -18.51
N GLU A 564 22.18 -21.01 -19.33
CA GLU A 564 20.85 -21.58 -19.56
C GLU A 564 20.15 -21.97 -18.25
N ASN A 565 18.89 -21.54 -18.09
CA ASN A 565 18.07 -21.78 -16.90
C ASN A 565 18.73 -21.27 -15.57
N ALA A 566 19.59 -20.25 -15.64
CA ALA A 566 20.25 -19.65 -14.48
C ALA A 566 20.34 -18.11 -14.57
N PRO A 567 19.21 -17.38 -14.39
CA PRO A 567 19.17 -15.93 -14.54
C PRO A 567 20.20 -15.19 -13.69
N LEU A 568 20.76 -14.09 -14.23
CA LEU A 568 21.58 -13.17 -13.46
C LEU A 568 20.68 -12.31 -12.56
N TYR A 569 20.52 -12.69 -11.29
CA TYR A 569 19.84 -11.87 -10.31
C TYR A 569 20.76 -10.74 -9.84
N MET A 570 20.25 -9.53 -9.82
CA MET A 570 20.97 -8.32 -9.37
C MET A 570 20.12 -7.52 -8.39
N VAL A 571 20.79 -6.89 -7.41
CA VAL A 571 20.23 -5.85 -6.54
C VAL A 571 21.00 -4.57 -6.82
N GLY A 572 20.29 -3.49 -7.18
CA GLY A 572 20.87 -2.26 -7.70
C GLY A 572 21.73 -1.45 -6.72
N GLY A 573 21.60 -1.70 -5.41
CA GLY A 573 22.14 -0.81 -4.39
C GLY A 573 21.13 0.25 -3.97
N HIS A 574 21.62 1.42 -3.58
CA HIS A 574 20.81 2.62 -3.39
C HIS A 574 21.41 3.79 -4.18
N SER A 575 20.54 4.69 -4.63
CA SER A 575 20.89 5.82 -5.50
C SER A 575 20.45 7.17 -4.94
N GLY A 576 20.22 7.26 -3.63
CA GLY A 576 19.86 8.49 -2.92
C GLY A 576 19.67 8.25 -1.43
N GLY A 577 18.63 7.50 -1.07
CA GLY A 577 18.25 7.18 0.30
C GLY A 577 19.38 6.49 1.09
N LEU A 578 19.98 7.21 2.04
CA LEU A 578 21.26 6.89 2.72
C LEU A 578 21.14 5.79 3.80
N LYS A 579 20.31 4.79 3.49
CA LYS A 579 20.07 3.56 4.25
C LYS A 579 21.06 2.50 3.76
N TRP A 580 21.38 1.53 4.61
CA TRP A 580 22.18 0.36 4.23
C TRP A 580 21.82 -0.79 5.16
N TYR A 581 21.75 -2.00 4.59
CA TYR A 581 21.28 -3.18 5.32
C TYR A 581 22.37 -4.24 5.50
N SER A 582 22.45 -4.76 6.73
CA SER A 582 23.50 -5.70 7.12
C SER A 582 23.19 -7.14 6.70
N LYS A 583 24.23 -7.86 6.26
CA LYS A 583 24.27 -9.32 6.13
C LYS A 583 23.62 -10.03 7.33
N LYS A 584 22.67 -10.93 7.07
CA LYS A 584 21.74 -11.53 8.05
C LYS A 584 21.78 -13.05 7.95
N ASN A 585 22.27 -13.73 8.99
CA ASN A 585 22.28 -15.19 9.02
C ASN A 585 20.85 -15.75 9.00
N TYR A 586 20.49 -16.42 7.90
CA TYR A 586 19.19 -17.07 7.71
C TYR A 586 19.29 -18.59 7.94
N THR A 587 18.13 -19.24 7.98
CA THR A 587 18.02 -20.71 7.96
C THR A 587 16.93 -21.03 6.96
N VAL A 588 17.29 -21.79 5.91
CA VAL A 588 16.39 -22.17 4.82
C VAL A 588 15.20 -22.94 5.42
N GLY A 589 13.99 -22.47 5.14
CA GLY A 589 12.75 -23.11 5.58
C GLY A 589 12.35 -24.26 4.68
N ASP A 590 11.43 -25.12 5.14
CA ASP A 590 10.90 -26.19 4.29
C ASP A 590 10.24 -25.59 3.03
N GLY A 591 10.68 -26.08 1.87
CA GLY A 591 10.25 -25.62 0.55
C GLY A 591 10.72 -24.21 0.15
N ASP A 592 11.69 -23.60 0.84
CA ASP A 592 12.37 -22.39 0.38
C ASP A 592 13.55 -22.76 -0.54
N ILE A 593 13.49 -22.31 -1.79
CA ILE A 593 14.49 -22.59 -2.82
C ILE A 593 15.64 -21.59 -2.73
N LEU A 594 16.41 -21.70 -1.64
CA LEU A 594 17.49 -20.78 -1.31
C LEU A 594 18.68 -21.57 -0.75
N ALA A 595 19.84 -21.53 -1.41
CA ALA A 595 21.07 -22.08 -0.83
C ALA A 595 21.45 -21.32 0.45
N PRO A 596 21.95 -21.99 1.51
CA PRO A 596 22.34 -21.33 2.76
C PRO A 596 23.62 -20.48 2.61
N GLY A 597 23.89 -19.61 3.60
CA GLY A 597 25.20 -18.95 3.75
C GLY A 597 25.59 -17.95 2.66
N TYR A 598 24.66 -17.54 1.81
CA TYR A 598 24.86 -16.76 0.58
C TYR A 598 25.62 -17.50 -0.53
N GLU A 599 25.59 -18.84 -0.55
CA GLU A 599 26.17 -19.68 -1.61
C GLU A 599 25.47 -19.57 -2.98
N PHE A 600 24.54 -18.62 -3.13
CA PHE A 600 23.89 -18.24 -4.40
C PHE A 600 24.46 -16.96 -5.04
N LEU A 601 25.27 -16.16 -4.33
CA LEU A 601 25.86 -14.93 -4.87
C LEU A 601 27.26 -15.17 -5.47
N ASP A 602 27.63 -14.30 -6.40
CA ASP A 602 29.01 -14.08 -6.84
C ASP A 602 29.61 -12.86 -6.13
N VAL A 603 28.83 -11.78 -5.97
CA VAL A 603 29.27 -10.50 -5.39
C VAL A 603 28.22 -9.95 -4.42
N ASN A 604 28.69 -9.35 -3.33
CA ASN A 604 27.86 -8.80 -2.25
C ASN A 604 28.61 -7.63 -1.56
N SER A 605 28.08 -6.40 -1.63
CA SER A 605 28.75 -5.23 -1.03
C SER A 605 28.74 -5.22 0.50
N THR A 606 27.97 -6.11 1.16
CA THR A 606 28.03 -6.24 2.62
C THR A 606 29.33 -6.84 3.16
N ASP A 607 30.13 -7.51 2.31
CA ASP A 607 31.36 -8.18 2.72
C ASP A 607 32.62 -7.29 2.69
N THR A 608 32.56 -6.07 2.16
CA THR A 608 33.72 -5.17 1.98
C THR A 608 34.05 -4.31 3.20
N GLY A 609 33.07 -4.01 4.05
CA GLY A 609 33.25 -3.26 5.30
C GLY A 609 33.58 -1.76 5.15
N SER A 610 33.16 -1.15 4.05
CA SER A 610 33.27 0.29 3.75
C SER A 610 32.30 1.16 4.59
N ASP A 611 32.43 2.49 4.46
CA ASP A 611 31.39 3.45 4.90
C ASP A 611 30.22 3.46 3.91
N VAL A 612 29.55 2.30 3.83
CA VAL A 612 28.46 1.91 2.93
C VAL A 612 27.25 2.86 2.90
N LYS A 613 27.07 3.68 3.93
CA LYS A 613 26.02 4.72 3.96
C LYS A 613 26.31 5.92 3.07
N LYS A 614 27.56 6.08 2.64
CA LYS A 614 28.01 7.15 1.73
C LYS A 614 28.23 6.66 0.30
N GLU A 615 28.21 5.35 0.09
CA GLU A 615 28.43 4.74 -1.22
C GLU A 615 27.14 4.80 -2.03
N GLN A 616 27.16 5.56 -3.12
CA GLN A 616 26.11 5.63 -4.12
C GLN A 616 26.43 4.64 -5.25
N VAL A 617 25.41 3.98 -5.82
CA VAL A 617 25.58 2.92 -6.81
C VAL A 617 24.90 3.28 -8.13
N ILE A 618 25.59 3.03 -9.25
CA ILE A 618 25.05 3.11 -10.61
C ILE A 618 25.46 1.84 -11.36
N VAL A 619 24.50 1.10 -11.90
CA VAL A 619 24.78 -0.05 -12.78
C VAL A 619 24.61 0.40 -14.23
N GLU A 620 25.62 0.21 -15.07
CA GLU A 620 25.58 0.40 -16.51
C GLU A 620 25.42 -0.96 -17.19
N LEU A 621 24.51 -1.06 -18.16
CA LEU A 621 24.30 -2.27 -18.96
C LEU A 621 24.47 -1.92 -20.44
N GLU A 622 25.48 -2.52 -21.07
CA GLU A 622 25.71 -2.49 -22.52
C GLU A 622 25.21 -3.81 -23.13
N VAL A 623 24.27 -3.75 -24.07
CA VAL A 623 23.63 -4.93 -24.66
C VAL A 623 23.74 -4.92 -26.18
N SER A 624 24.32 -5.98 -26.74
CA SER A 624 24.41 -6.25 -28.18
C SER A 624 23.62 -7.52 -28.54
N GLU A 625 23.66 -8.01 -29.78
CA GLU A 625 22.95 -9.24 -30.17
C GLU A 625 23.51 -10.50 -29.47
N ASP A 626 24.83 -10.52 -29.25
CA ASP A 626 25.63 -11.68 -28.83
C ASP A 626 26.42 -11.50 -27.53
N GLU A 627 26.65 -10.27 -27.07
CA GLU A 627 27.28 -9.94 -25.77
C GLU A 627 26.45 -8.95 -24.93
N LEU A 628 26.36 -9.22 -23.63
CA LEU A 628 25.81 -8.36 -22.58
C LEU A 628 26.92 -8.07 -21.57
N THR A 629 27.28 -6.81 -21.35
CA THR A 629 28.22 -6.39 -20.28
C THR A 629 27.52 -5.53 -19.25
N VAL A 630 27.72 -5.85 -17.98
CA VAL A 630 27.20 -5.11 -16.83
C VAL A 630 28.36 -4.55 -16.02
N ASN A 631 28.46 -3.23 -15.94
CA ASN A 631 29.48 -2.50 -15.18
C ASN A 631 28.83 -1.82 -13.97
N THR A 632 29.18 -2.22 -12.76
CA THR A 632 28.71 -1.55 -11.55
C THR A 632 29.74 -0.53 -11.10
N TYR A 633 29.37 0.74 -11.13
CA TYR A 633 30.15 1.84 -10.60
C TYR A 633 29.66 2.22 -9.20
N MET A 634 30.59 2.67 -8.37
CA MET A 634 30.29 3.32 -7.10
C MET A 634 31.05 4.64 -6.98
N PHE A 635 30.52 5.56 -6.19
CA PHE A 635 31.22 6.76 -5.74
C PHE A 635 30.83 7.05 -4.28
N LYS A 636 31.49 8.01 -3.62
CA LYS A 636 31.16 8.36 -2.23
C LYS A 636 30.71 9.80 -2.12
N TYR A 637 29.47 10.00 -1.70
CA TYR A 637 28.91 11.32 -1.39
C TYR A 637 28.90 11.54 0.13
N ASP A 638 29.38 12.70 0.60
CA ASP A 638 29.36 13.04 2.02
C ASP A 638 28.38 14.18 2.32
N PRO A 639 27.14 13.87 2.74
CA PRO A 639 26.08 14.87 2.96
C PRO A 639 26.43 15.91 4.04
N ALA A 640 27.34 15.58 4.97
CA ALA A 640 27.78 16.54 5.98
C ALA A 640 28.68 17.66 5.41
N THR A 641 29.02 17.57 4.11
CA THR A 641 29.90 18.50 3.41
C THR A 641 29.42 18.91 2.02
N ASP A 642 28.36 18.27 1.50
CA ASP A 642 27.84 18.48 0.13
C ASP A 642 28.93 18.28 -0.95
N THR A 643 29.66 17.16 -0.87
CA THR A 643 30.72 16.83 -1.84
C THR A 643 30.85 15.33 -2.12
N ILE A 644 31.30 15.01 -3.35
CA ILE A 644 31.87 13.70 -3.66
C ILE A 644 33.28 13.61 -3.02
N THR A 645 33.47 12.61 -2.17
CA THR A 645 34.70 12.34 -1.41
C THR A 645 35.50 11.15 -1.95
N THR A 646 34.95 10.42 -2.93
CA THR A 646 35.65 9.44 -3.75
C THR A 646 34.96 9.38 -5.10
N ASP A 647 35.70 9.73 -6.16
CA ASP A 647 35.22 9.80 -7.54
C ASP A 647 34.66 8.46 -8.05
N LYS A 648 33.83 8.50 -9.09
CA LYS A 648 33.20 7.32 -9.71
C LYS A 648 34.24 6.28 -10.16
N TYR A 649 34.18 5.09 -9.56
CA TYR A 649 35.09 3.97 -9.82
C TYR A 649 34.32 2.70 -10.17
N LEU A 650 34.88 1.86 -11.04
CA LEU A 650 34.33 0.54 -11.34
C LEU A 650 34.51 -0.36 -10.11
N TYR A 651 33.40 -0.77 -9.51
CA TYR A 651 33.36 -1.65 -8.34
C TYR A 651 33.35 -3.13 -8.75
N ASP A 652 32.56 -3.47 -9.77
CA ASP A 652 32.36 -4.83 -10.27
C ASP A 652 32.00 -4.81 -11.76
N THR A 653 32.27 -5.91 -12.46
CA THR A 653 31.89 -6.11 -13.86
C THR A 653 31.62 -7.58 -14.16
N VAL A 654 30.62 -7.84 -15.01
CA VAL A 654 30.33 -9.17 -15.54
C VAL A 654 29.88 -9.06 -16.99
N THR A 655 30.46 -9.89 -17.84
CA THR A 655 30.09 -10.01 -19.25
C THR A 655 29.54 -11.41 -19.51
N THR A 656 28.37 -11.49 -20.12
CA THR A 656 27.71 -12.72 -20.57
C THR A 656 27.70 -12.73 -22.10
N ILE A 657 28.16 -13.83 -22.70
CA ILE A 657 28.13 -14.05 -24.15
C ILE A 657 27.20 -15.22 -24.50
N ARG A 658 26.49 -15.06 -25.61
CA ARG A 658 25.69 -16.14 -26.20
C ARG A 658 26.61 -17.16 -26.86
N LYS A 659 26.35 -18.45 -26.63
CA LYS A 659 27.08 -19.50 -27.33
C LYS A 659 26.60 -19.55 -28.78
N THR A 660 27.42 -19.04 -29.69
CA THR A 660 27.19 -19.15 -31.13
C THR A 660 27.45 -20.58 -31.61
N MET A 661 26.44 -21.43 -31.44
CA MET A 661 26.46 -22.79 -31.98
C MET A 661 26.47 -22.76 -33.51
N ASP A 662 27.20 -23.69 -34.14
CA ASP A 662 27.11 -23.87 -35.59
C ASP A 662 25.94 -24.80 -35.99
N ALA A 663 25.63 -24.86 -37.29
CA ALA A 663 24.50 -25.65 -37.77
C ALA A 663 24.67 -27.16 -37.52
N VAL A 664 25.89 -27.68 -37.41
CA VAL A 664 26.17 -29.08 -37.10
C VAL A 664 25.94 -29.33 -35.60
N GLU A 665 26.38 -28.43 -34.73
CA GLU A 665 26.09 -28.54 -33.28
C GLU A 665 24.59 -28.50 -32.99
N VAL A 666 23.82 -27.67 -33.71
CA VAL A 666 22.35 -27.60 -33.60
C VAL A 666 21.67 -28.84 -34.20
N GLU A 667 22.14 -29.32 -35.36
CA GLU A 667 21.63 -30.55 -35.97
C GLU A 667 21.89 -31.77 -35.06
N ASP A 668 23.07 -31.87 -34.44
CA ASP A 668 23.37 -32.89 -33.44
C ASP A 668 22.48 -32.76 -32.19
N LEU A 669 22.27 -31.55 -31.67
CA LEU A 669 21.44 -31.34 -30.47
C LEU A 669 19.97 -31.75 -30.73
N ILE A 670 19.38 -31.36 -31.86
CA ILE A 670 18.03 -31.81 -32.27
C ILE A 670 18.00 -33.32 -32.50
N ASN A 671 19.03 -33.90 -33.14
CA ASN A 671 19.13 -35.34 -33.35
C ASN A 671 19.24 -36.14 -32.04
N ASN A 672 19.80 -35.55 -30.98
CA ASN A 672 19.88 -36.15 -29.65
C ASN A 672 18.59 -36.02 -28.80
N LEU A 673 17.57 -35.25 -29.22
CA LEU A 673 16.26 -35.23 -28.53
C LEU A 673 15.67 -36.66 -28.40
N PRO A 674 15.03 -37.02 -27.26
CA PRO A 674 14.51 -38.37 -27.03
C PRO A 674 13.51 -38.87 -28.08
N GLU A 675 13.59 -40.16 -28.42
CA GLU A 675 12.63 -40.84 -29.32
C GLU A 675 11.21 -40.93 -28.72
N ILE A 676 11.09 -40.88 -27.39
CA ILE A 676 9.83 -40.83 -26.65
C ILE A 676 9.89 -39.62 -25.72
N ILE A 677 9.32 -38.51 -26.19
CA ILE A 677 9.18 -37.23 -25.46
C ILE A 677 8.19 -37.37 -24.29
N ARG A 678 8.57 -36.79 -23.15
CA ARG A 678 7.79 -36.61 -21.91
C ARG A 678 7.87 -35.15 -21.46
N LEU A 679 7.07 -34.77 -20.46
CA LEU A 679 7.13 -33.43 -19.86
C LEU A 679 8.48 -33.11 -19.22
N GLU A 680 9.19 -34.11 -18.67
CA GLU A 680 10.57 -33.97 -18.18
C GLU A 680 11.58 -33.60 -19.28
N ASP A 681 11.24 -33.77 -20.56
CA ASP A 681 12.07 -33.40 -21.70
C ASP A 681 11.80 -31.97 -22.20
N LYS A 682 10.85 -31.22 -21.61
CA LYS A 682 10.43 -29.87 -22.06
C LYS A 682 11.61 -28.92 -22.28
N ASN A 683 12.51 -28.82 -21.30
CA ASN A 683 13.67 -27.92 -21.38
C ASN A 683 14.67 -28.35 -22.46
N LEU A 684 14.79 -29.65 -22.77
CA LEU A 684 15.65 -30.12 -23.87
C LEU A 684 15.09 -29.70 -25.23
N VAL A 685 13.77 -29.80 -25.40
CA VAL A 685 13.06 -29.35 -26.62
C VAL A 685 13.16 -27.82 -26.75
N LEU A 686 13.03 -27.09 -25.64
CA LEU A 686 13.15 -25.62 -25.62
C LEU A 686 14.57 -25.16 -25.95
N SER A 687 15.63 -25.70 -25.31
CA SER A 687 17.01 -25.39 -25.69
C SER A 687 17.29 -25.72 -27.17
N ALA A 688 16.70 -26.80 -27.70
CA ALA A 688 16.82 -27.13 -29.12
C ALA A 688 16.15 -26.11 -30.07
N ARG A 689 14.99 -25.56 -29.69
CA ARG A 689 14.34 -24.47 -30.42
C ARG A 689 15.13 -23.16 -30.30
N THR A 690 15.60 -22.80 -29.12
CA THR A 690 16.43 -21.61 -28.89
C THR A 690 17.72 -21.67 -29.71
N ALA A 691 18.41 -22.82 -29.71
CA ALA A 691 19.62 -23.03 -30.49
C ALA A 691 19.37 -23.02 -32.01
N TYR A 692 18.22 -23.52 -32.50
CA TYR A 692 17.82 -23.37 -33.89
C TYR A 692 17.49 -21.91 -34.26
N ASN A 693 16.85 -21.16 -33.36
CA ASN A 693 16.43 -19.79 -33.62
C ASN A 693 17.63 -18.83 -33.71
N SER A 694 18.68 -19.04 -32.91
CA SER A 694 19.92 -18.23 -32.91
C SER A 694 20.84 -18.46 -34.12
N LEU A 695 20.59 -19.50 -34.93
CA LEU A 695 21.27 -19.66 -36.22
C LEU A 695 20.92 -18.53 -37.19
N THR A 696 21.89 -18.03 -37.95
CA THR A 696 21.61 -17.17 -39.11
C THR A 696 20.78 -17.91 -40.15
N GLU A 697 20.04 -17.19 -41.01
CA GLU A 697 19.25 -17.82 -42.08
C GLU A 697 20.07 -18.71 -43.03
N ILE A 698 21.37 -18.42 -43.20
CA ILE A 698 22.30 -19.28 -43.94
C ILE A 698 22.55 -20.58 -43.18
N GLN A 699 22.80 -20.53 -41.87
CA GLN A 699 22.96 -21.74 -41.04
C GLN A 699 21.66 -22.55 -40.92
N LYS A 700 20.49 -21.91 -40.76
CA LYS A 700 19.18 -22.59 -40.78
C LYS A 700 18.97 -23.35 -42.09
N SER A 701 19.42 -22.80 -43.22
CA SER A 701 19.35 -23.49 -44.53
C SER A 701 20.31 -24.69 -44.68
N LEU A 702 21.18 -24.95 -43.70
CA LEU A 702 21.98 -26.17 -43.62
C LEU A 702 21.31 -27.29 -42.81
N ILE A 703 20.39 -26.95 -41.90
CA ILE A 703 19.60 -27.93 -41.14
C ILE A 703 18.65 -28.65 -42.09
N SER A 704 18.64 -29.98 -42.03
CA SER A 704 17.77 -30.78 -42.90
C SER A 704 16.28 -30.66 -42.53
N GLU A 705 15.39 -30.72 -43.54
CA GLU A 705 13.93 -30.68 -43.33
C GLU A 705 13.45 -31.80 -42.38
N GLU A 706 14.12 -32.96 -42.39
CA GLU A 706 13.85 -34.10 -41.51
C GLU A 706 14.17 -33.79 -40.04
N VAL A 707 15.30 -33.10 -39.78
CA VAL A 707 15.70 -32.69 -38.43
C VAL A 707 14.82 -31.57 -37.90
N LEU A 708 14.48 -30.57 -38.72
CA LEU A 708 13.53 -29.53 -38.32
C LEU A 708 12.13 -30.11 -38.04
N ALA A 709 11.68 -31.08 -38.83
CA ALA A 709 10.42 -31.80 -38.58
C ALA A 709 10.47 -32.62 -37.28
N LYS A 710 11.62 -33.21 -36.91
CA LYS A 710 11.81 -33.88 -35.61
C LYS A 710 11.63 -32.91 -34.43
N LEU A 711 12.20 -31.71 -34.53
CA LEU A 711 12.05 -30.66 -33.51
C LEU A 711 10.58 -30.24 -33.36
N VAL A 712 9.90 -29.93 -34.47
CA VAL A 712 8.47 -29.53 -34.44
C VAL A 712 7.59 -30.64 -33.87
N ALA A 713 7.82 -31.91 -34.22
CA ALA A 713 7.08 -33.04 -33.67
C ALA A 713 7.32 -33.24 -32.15
N ALA A 714 8.48 -32.82 -31.63
CA ALA A 714 8.76 -32.83 -30.20
C ALA A 714 8.02 -31.70 -29.46
N GLU A 715 7.99 -30.49 -30.04
CA GLU A 715 7.24 -29.34 -29.53
C GLU A 715 5.73 -29.61 -29.49
N GLU A 716 5.16 -30.10 -30.60
CA GLU A 716 3.76 -30.55 -30.67
C GLU A 716 3.46 -31.61 -29.60
N LYS A 717 4.42 -32.52 -29.31
CA LYS A 717 4.21 -33.57 -28.30
C LYS A 717 4.30 -33.06 -26.86
N ILE A 718 5.17 -32.09 -26.56
CA ILE A 718 5.18 -31.39 -25.26
C ILE A 718 3.82 -30.71 -25.03
N ALA A 719 3.38 -29.88 -25.97
CA ALA A 719 2.10 -29.16 -25.86
C ALA A 719 0.90 -30.12 -25.69
N GLN A 720 0.89 -31.26 -26.39
CA GLN A 720 -0.13 -32.29 -26.18
C GLN A 720 -0.10 -32.86 -24.75
N LEU A 721 1.10 -33.13 -24.20
CA LEU A 721 1.25 -33.69 -22.85
C LEU A 721 0.83 -32.69 -21.76
N GLU A 722 1.09 -31.40 -21.94
CA GLU A 722 0.68 -30.35 -21.00
C GLU A 722 -0.85 -30.24 -20.93
N ILE A 723 -1.53 -30.34 -22.08
CA ILE A 723 -3.00 -30.43 -22.17
C ILE A 723 -3.52 -31.72 -21.49
N GLU A 724 -2.85 -32.87 -21.73
CA GLU A 724 -3.21 -34.16 -21.12
C GLU A 724 -3.01 -34.17 -19.59
N GLU A 725 -2.02 -33.44 -19.04
CA GLU A 725 -1.83 -33.30 -17.60
C GLU A 725 -2.82 -32.32 -16.98
N ASN A 726 -3.00 -31.13 -17.57
CA ASN A 726 -3.97 -30.13 -17.09
C ASN A 726 -5.39 -30.71 -17.05
N GLN A 727 -5.80 -31.48 -18.05
CA GLN A 727 -7.09 -32.18 -18.04
C GLN A 727 -7.16 -33.25 -16.92
N GLN A 728 -6.06 -33.96 -16.64
CA GLN A 728 -6.02 -34.92 -15.52
C GLN A 728 -6.08 -34.25 -14.15
N ILE A 729 -5.57 -33.02 -14.01
CA ILE A 729 -5.66 -32.23 -12.78
C ILE A 729 -7.11 -31.73 -12.60
N ALA A 730 -7.68 -31.07 -13.61
CA ALA A 730 -9.09 -30.62 -13.60
C ALA A 730 -10.08 -31.77 -13.34
N ASN A 731 -9.85 -32.96 -13.93
CA ASN A 731 -10.68 -34.14 -13.70
C ASN A 731 -10.71 -34.59 -12.24
N LYS A 732 -9.63 -34.43 -11.47
CA LYS A 732 -9.60 -34.77 -10.03
C LYS A 732 -10.51 -33.85 -9.21
N VAL A 733 -10.57 -32.57 -9.59
CA VAL A 733 -11.47 -31.57 -8.97
C VAL A 733 -12.92 -31.84 -9.36
N VAL A 734 -13.19 -32.16 -10.63
CA VAL A 734 -14.51 -32.64 -11.08
C VAL A 734 -14.93 -33.91 -10.32
N GLU A 735 -14.00 -34.82 -10.02
CA GLU A 735 -14.26 -35.96 -9.14
C GLU A 735 -14.54 -35.59 -7.67
N LEU A 736 -14.06 -34.46 -7.15
CA LEU A 736 -14.40 -33.97 -5.80
C LEU A 736 -15.79 -33.31 -5.80
N ILE A 737 -16.05 -32.43 -6.77
CA ILE A 737 -17.37 -31.82 -6.98
C ILE A 737 -18.45 -32.89 -7.21
N ASN A 738 -18.14 -33.98 -7.91
CA ASN A 738 -19.06 -35.10 -8.11
C ASN A 738 -19.39 -35.87 -6.82
N LYS A 739 -18.57 -35.78 -5.77
CA LYS A 739 -18.85 -36.37 -4.44
C LYS A 739 -19.78 -35.51 -3.58
N VAL A 740 -19.95 -34.22 -3.89
CA VAL A 740 -20.96 -33.36 -3.24
C VAL A 740 -22.36 -33.95 -3.49
N PRO A 741 -23.19 -34.19 -2.46
CA PRO A 741 -24.50 -34.81 -2.63
C PRO A 741 -25.54 -33.85 -3.25
N GLU A 742 -26.58 -34.39 -3.89
CA GLU A 742 -27.70 -33.59 -4.44
C GLU A 742 -28.58 -32.95 -3.34
N ASN A 743 -28.63 -33.57 -2.16
CA ASN A 743 -29.47 -33.14 -1.03
C ASN A 743 -28.57 -32.61 0.08
N ILE A 744 -28.13 -31.36 -0.05
CA ILE A 744 -27.20 -30.70 0.88
C ILE A 744 -27.77 -30.61 2.29
N SER A 745 -26.92 -30.91 3.27
CA SER A 745 -27.15 -30.71 4.70
C SER A 745 -25.94 -30.07 5.36
N LEU A 746 -26.09 -29.61 6.60
CA LEU A 746 -25.00 -29.06 7.42
C LEU A 746 -23.87 -30.07 7.75
N LYS A 747 -23.99 -31.34 7.33
CA LYS A 747 -22.93 -32.35 7.49
C LYS A 747 -22.00 -32.42 6.29
N ASP A 748 -22.39 -31.80 5.17
CA ASP A 748 -21.69 -31.90 3.89
C ASP A 748 -20.71 -30.74 3.67
N GLU A 749 -20.66 -29.79 4.63
CA GLU A 749 -19.75 -28.64 4.71
C GLU A 749 -18.29 -29.00 4.42
N GLU A 750 -17.74 -30.02 5.08
CA GLU A 750 -16.36 -30.49 4.86
C GLU A 750 -16.13 -30.95 3.41
N THR A 751 -17.13 -31.55 2.77
CA THR A 751 -17.03 -32.03 1.37
C THR A 751 -17.14 -30.89 0.37
N ILE A 752 -18.03 -29.93 0.62
CA ILE A 752 -18.21 -28.72 -0.22
C ILE A 752 -16.95 -27.86 -0.15
N LEU A 753 -16.45 -27.55 1.05
CA LEU A 753 -15.24 -26.77 1.26
C LEU A 753 -14.00 -27.47 0.67
N SER A 754 -13.89 -28.80 0.78
CA SER A 754 -12.80 -29.55 0.13
C SER A 754 -12.84 -29.47 -1.40
N ALA A 755 -14.04 -29.46 -2.00
CA ALA A 755 -14.20 -29.30 -3.44
C ALA A 755 -13.92 -27.86 -3.91
N ARG A 756 -14.30 -26.85 -3.11
CA ARG A 756 -13.98 -25.43 -3.32
C ARG A 756 -12.49 -25.16 -3.27
N VAL A 757 -11.80 -25.54 -2.19
CA VAL A 757 -10.35 -25.34 -2.05
C VAL A 757 -9.59 -25.99 -3.22
N ALA A 758 -9.93 -27.24 -3.57
CA ALA A 758 -9.30 -27.93 -4.68
C ALA A 758 -9.60 -27.31 -6.07
N TYR A 759 -10.72 -26.60 -6.23
CA TYR A 759 -11.02 -25.82 -7.44
C TYR A 759 -10.25 -24.49 -7.47
N ASP A 760 -10.15 -23.80 -6.33
CA ASP A 760 -9.48 -22.52 -6.23
C ASP A 760 -7.95 -22.68 -6.42
N GLU A 761 -7.37 -23.82 -6.02
CA GLU A 761 -5.97 -24.25 -6.25
C GLU A 761 -5.59 -24.49 -7.73
N LEU A 762 -6.56 -24.56 -8.67
CA LEU A 762 -6.29 -24.78 -10.10
C LEU A 762 -5.74 -23.52 -10.81
N THR A 763 -4.94 -23.68 -11.86
CA THR A 763 -4.58 -22.54 -12.74
C THR A 763 -5.78 -22.07 -13.58
N ALA A 764 -5.68 -20.91 -14.25
CA ALA A 764 -6.74 -20.41 -15.12
C ALA A 764 -7.09 -21.39 -16.26
N GLU A 765 -6.09 -22.03 -16.86
CA GLU A 765 -6.25 -23.04 -17.91
C GLU A 765 -6.95 -24.29 -17.38
N GLN A 766 -6.57 -24.73 -16.17
CA GLN A 766 -7.17 -25.89 -15.51
C GLN A 766 -8.61 -25.61 -15.07
N LYS A 767 -8.91 -24.39 -14.58
CA LYS A 767 -10.28 -23.93 -14.28
C LYS A 767 -11.16 -23.94 -15.53
N ALA A 768 -10.62 -23.54 -16.69
CA ALA A 768 -11.33 -23.61 -17.97
C ALA A 768 -11.60 -25.04 -18.49
N LEU A 769 -10.94 -26.07 -17.92
CA LEU A 769 -11.20 -27.49 -18.20
C LEU A 769 -12.17 -28.16 -17.22
N VAL A 770 -12.60 -27.45 -16.17
CA VAL A 770 -13.71 -27.87 -15.30
C VAL A 770 -15.04 -27.58 -16.02
N SER A 771 -15.95 -28.54 -16.06
CA SER A 771 -17.22 -28.34 -16.77
C SER A 771 -18.12 -27.31 -16.07
N GLU A 772 -18.82 -26.50 -16.86
CA GLU A 772 -19.82 -25.53 -16.38
C GLU A 772 -20.86 -26.20 -15.46
N GLU A 773 -21.31 -27.41 -15.81
CA GLU A 773 -22.21 -28.24 -14.98
C GLU A 773 -21.63 -28.57 -13.59
N ALA A 774 -20.32 -28.84 -13.49
CA ALA A 774 -19.66 -29.10 -12.22
C ALA A 774 -19.52 -27.81 -11.40
N LEU A 775 -19.10 -26.70 -12.03
CA LEU A 775 -18.96 -25.41 -11.35
C LEU A 775 -20.31 -24.89 -10.82
N VAL A 776 -21.37 -24.98 -11.63
CA VAL A 776 -22.75 -24.65 -11.20
C VAL A 776 -23.18 -25.51 -10.02
N LYS A 777 -22.97 -26.84 -10.07
CA LYS A 777 -23.29 -27.75 -8.96
C LYS A 777 -22.56 -27.38 -7.67
N LEU A 778 -21.30 -26.95 -7.75
CA LEU A 778 -20.54 -26.50 -6.58
C LEU A 778 -21.15 -25.22 -5.99
N ILE A 779 -21.46 -24.22 -6.83
CA ILE A 779 -22.05 -22.94 -6.41
C ILE A 779 -23.44 -23.15 -5.80
N GLU A 780 -24.32 -23.95 -6.43
CA GLU A 780 -25.64 -24.27 -5.88
C GLU A 780 -25.54 -24.98 -4.51
N ALA A 781 -24.51 -25.81 -4.31
CA ALA A 781 -24.26 -26.46 -3.02
C ALA A 781 -23.79 -25.47 -1.94
N GLU A 782 -22.96 -24.49 -2.31
CA GLU A 782 -22.46 -23.43 -1.43
C GLU A 782 -23.59 -22.46 -1.01
N GLU A 783 -24.39 -21.99 -1.96
CA GLU A 783 -25.59 -21.19 -1.69
C GLU A 783 -26.57 -21.96 -0.77
N LYS A 784 -26.75 -23.25 -1.02
CA LYS A 784 -27.66 -24.07 -0.19
C LYS A 784 -27.12 -24.30 1.22
N LEU A 785 -25.81 -24.49 1.38
CA LEU A 785 -25.15 -24.58 2.69
C LEU A 785 -25.27 -23.24 3.45
N GLN A 786 -25.04 -22.12 2.77
CA GLN A 786 -25.22 -20.78 3.34
C GLN A 786 -26.65 -20.56 3.85
N GLN A 787 -27.66 -20.93 3.04
CA GLN A 787 -29.07 -20.85 3.45
C GLN A 787 -29.37 -21.69 4.68
N LEU A 788 -28.84 -22.92 4.77
CA LEU A 788 -29.03 -23.80 5.92
C LEU A 788 -28.35 -23.25 7.20
N ASN A 789 -27.19 -22.61 7.06
CA ASN A 789 -26.52 -21.92 8.17
C ASN A 789 -27.32 -20.71 8.66
N MET A 790 -27.88 -19.89 7.75
CA MET A 790 -28.77 -18.78 8.10
C MET A 790 -30.05 -19.27 8.80
N GLU A 791 -30.65 -20.37 8.32
CA GLU A 791 -31.82 -20.99 8.95
C GLU A 791 -31.50 -21.56 10.34
N LEU A 792 -30.31 -22.13 10.54
CA LEU A 792 -29.85 -22.58 11.86
C LEU A 792 -29.71 -21.42 12.84
N GLU A 793 -29.07 -20.30 12.46
CA GLU A 793 -28.93 -19.15 13.36
C GLU A 793 -30.27 -18.48 13.66
N ALA A 794 -31.17 -18.35 12.70
CA ALA A 794 -32.54 -17.86 12.95
C ALA A 794 -33.31 -18.77 13.92
N ASN A 795 -33.16 -20.09 13.80
CA ASN A 795 -33.77 -21.05 14.71
C ASN A 795 -33.14 -21.02 16.11
N LYS A 796 -31.82 -20.81 16.22
CA LYS A 796 -31.13 -20.55 17.50
C LYS A 796 -31.63 -19.27 18.14
N GLU A 797 -31.79 -18.17 17.38
CA GLU A 797 -32.29 -16.89 17.92
C GLU A 797 -33.71 -17.02 18.47
N ALA A 798 -34.61 -17.71 17.73
CA ALA A 798 -35.97 -17.99 18.17
C ALA A 798 -36.01 -18.86 19.44
N ALA A 799 -35.21 -19.93 19.49
CA ALA A 799 -35.08 -20.77 20.67
C ALA A 799 -34.50 -20.01 21.88
N ASN A 800 -33.46 -19.19 21.66
CA ASN A 800 -32.78 -18.40 22.70
C ASN A 800 -33.73 -17.40 23.38
N LYS A 801 -34.61 -16.73 22.64
CA LYS A 801 -35.64 -15.85 23.21
C LYS A 801 -36.57 -16.59 24.19
N VAL A 802 -36.93 -17.83 23.87
CA VAL A 802 -37.74 -18.67 24.77
C VAL A 802 -36.91 -19.23 25.93
N ILE A 803 -35.65 -19.59 25.70
CA ILE A 803 -34.72 -20.00 26.77
C ILE A 803 -34.50 -18.87 27.79
N GLU A 804 -34.39 -17.61 27.33
CA GLU A 804 -34.31 -16.43 28.18
C GLU A 804 -35.60 -16.24 29.00
N LEU A 805 -36.77 -16.26 28.34
CA LEU A 805 -38.07 -16.20 29.02
C LEU A 805 -38.24 -17.29 30.10
N ILE A 806 -37.78 -18.52 29.83
CA ILE A 806 -37.83 -19.63 30.80
C ILE A 806 -36.81 -19.46 31.94
N ASN A 807 -35.61 -18.95 31.66
CA ASN A 807 -34.60 -18.70 32.68
C ASN A 807 -34.93 -17.47 33.58
N ASN A 808 -35.74 -16.54 33.08
CA ASN A 808 -36.23 -15.38 33.82
C ASN A 808 -37.47 -15.69 34.71
N ILE A 809 -37.96 -16.94 34.75
CA ILE A 809 -38.97 -17.35 35.72
C ILE A 809 -38.36 -17.33 37.14
N PRO A 810 -38.94 -16.59 38.10
CA PRO A 810 -38.36 -16.47 39.44
C PRO A 810 -38.44 -17.79 40.23
N GLU A 811 -37.44 -18.06 41.08
CA GLU A 811 -37.42 -19.25 41.95
C GLU A 811 -38.56 -19.26 42.98
N ASN A 812 -39.02 -18.08 43.41
CA ASN A 812 -40.11 -17.91 44.36
C ASN A 812 -41.41 -17.54 43.62
N ILE A 813 -42.11 -18.55 43.12
CA ILE A 813 -43.35 -18.40 42.35
C ILE A 813 -44.55 -18.17 43.30
N SER A 814 -45.38 -17.18 42.99
CA SER A 814 -46.69 -16.92 43.60
C SER A 814 -47.80 -17.06 42.55
N LEU A 815 -49.03 -16.63 42.89
CA LEU A 815 -50.13 -16.56 41.91
C LEU A 815 -50.13 -15.29 41.05
N GLU A 816 -49.25 -14.32 41.33
CA GLU A 816 -49.11 -13.10 40.52
C GLU A 816 -48.35 -13.38 39.21
N GLU A 817 -47.42 -14.33 39.21
CA GLU A 817 -46.65 -14.76 38.03
C GLU A 817 -47.42 -15.69 37.08
N LYS A 818 -48.64 -16.13 37.42
CA LYS A 818 -49.41 -17.12 36.65
C LYS A 818 -49.51 -16.78 35.16
N GLU A 819 -49.99 -15.58 34.84
CA GLU A 819 -50.22 -15.17 33.44
C GLU A 819 -48.90 -15.01 32.68
N ALA A 820 -47.80 -14.65 33.37
CA ALA A 820 -46.47 -14.62 32.76
C ALA A 820 -45.97 -16.03 32.43
N ILE A 821 -46.08 -16.99 33.35
CA ILE A 821 -45.67 -18.39 33.13
C ILE A 821 -46.50 -19.03 31.99
N LEU A 822 -47.80 -18.74 31.92
CA LEU A 822 -48.65 -19.15 30.79
C LEU A 822 -48.19 -18.53 29.46
N ALA A 823 -47.82 -17.24 29.45
CA ALA A 823 -47.26 -16.60 28.25
C ALA A 823 -45.91 -17.20 27.83
N VAL A 824 -45.05 -17.60 28.77
CA VAL A 824 -43.80 -18.34 28.45
C VAL A 824 -44.11 -19.72 27.86
N ARG A 825 -45.15 -20.42 28.34
CA ARG A 825 -45.62 -21.68 27.72
C ARG A 825 -46.20 -21.44 26.33
N GLU A 826 -46.94 -20.37 26.10
CA GLU A 826 -47.45 -20.02 24.76
C GLU A 826 -46.30 -19.71 23.79
N ALA A 827 -45.29 -18.94 24.23
CA ALA A 827 -44.07 -18.66 23.47
C ALA A 827 -43.26 -19.93 23.17
N TYR A 828 -43.15 -20.87 24.12
CA TYR A 828 -42.57 -22.19 23.85
C TYR A 828 -43.40 -22.99 22.85
N ASN A 829 -44.73 -22.95 22.96
CA ASN A 829 -45.62 -23.72 22.10
C ASN A 829 -45.63 -23.23 20.64
N SER A 830 -45.40 -21.94 20.39
CA SER A 830 -45.37 -21.34 19.05
C SER A 830 -44.09 -21.63 18.24
N LEU A 831 -42.99 -22.03 18.89
CA LEU A 831 -41.75 -22.47 18.21
C LEU A 831 -41.98 -23.66 17.26
N THR A 832 -41.16 -23.78 16.23
CA THR A 832 -41.16 -24.98 15.35
C THR A 832 -40.59 -26.21 16.06
N THR A 833 -40.66 -27.39 15.43
CA THR A 833 -40.07 -28.63 15.96
C THR A 833 -38.55 -28.51 16.10
N GLU A 834 -37.94 -27.86 15.11
CA GLU A 834 -36.51 -27.64 14.96
C GLU A 834 -36.01 -26.67 16.03
N GLN A 835 -36.75 -25.58 16.26
CA GLN A 835 -36.48 -24.62 17.33
C GLN A 835 -36.65 -25.24 18.72
N LYS A 836 -37.68 -26.08 18.93
CA LYS A 836 -37.88 -26.81 20.19
C LYS A 836 -36.74 -27.79 20.47
N ALA A 837 -36.17 -28.41 19.45
CA ALA A 837 -35.02 -29.32 19.59
C ALA A 837 -33.72 -28.61 20.03
N LEU A 838 -33.64 -27.28 19.93
CA LEU A 838 -32.52 -26.47 20.46
C LEU A 838 -32.69 -26.10 21.95
N ILE A 839 -33.88 -26.32 22.54
CA ILE A 839 -34.13 -26.09 23.96
C ILE A 839 -33.82 -27.36 24.75
N SER A 840 -32.89 -27.27 25.71
CA SER A 840 -32.49 -28.42 26.52
C SER A 840 -33.64 -28.95 27.41
N GLU A 841 -33.65 -30.26 27.67
CA GLU A 841 -34.60 -30.89 28.60
C GLU A 841 -34.56 -30.25 30.00
N GLU A 842 -33.37 -29.81 30.46
CA GLU A 842 -33.21 -29.09 31.73
C GLU A 842 -33.92 -27.73 31.72
N THR A 843 -33.75 -26.93 30.65
CA THR A 843 -34.46 -25.66 30.50
C THR A 843 -35.96 -25.89 30.47
N LEU A 844 -36.44 -26.84 29.65
CA LEU A 844 -37.87 -27.17 29.57
C LEU A 844 -38.44 -27.66 30.92
N ALA A 845 -37.65 -28.38 31.72
CA ALA A 845 -38.06 -28.82 33.05
C ALA A 845 -38.31 -27.66 34.03
N LYS A 846 -37.59 -26.53 33.92
CA LYS A 846 -37.85 -25.32 34.72
C LYS A 846 -39.28 -24.81 34.49
N LEU A 847 -39.68 -24.68 33.22
CA LEU A 847 -41.03 -24.24 32.85
C LEU A 847 -42.11 -25.20 33.34
N VAL A 848 -41.90 -26.52 33.17
CA VAL A 848 -42.84 -27.55 33.68
C VAL A 848 -42.95 -27.51 35.22
N SER A 849 -41.84 -27.30 35.92
CA SER A 849 -41.84 -27.14 37.39
C SER A 849 -42.59 -25.88 37.83
N ALA A 850 -42.48 -24.78 37.06
CA ALA A 850 -43.18 -23.53 37.33
C ALA A 850 -44.70 -23.67 37.16
N GLU A 851 -45.16 -24.29 36.07
CA GLU A 851 -46.57 -24.60 35.83
C GLU A 851 -47.16 -25.52 36.92
N SER A 852 -46.39 -26.54 37.33
CA SER A 852 -46.77 -27.43 38.43
C SER A 852 -46.91 -26.67 39.75
N LYS A 853 -46.05 -25.66 40.00
CA LYS A 853 -46.12 -24.86 41.24
C LYS A 853 -47.30 -23.88 41.24
N ILE A 854 -47.62 -23.27 40.09
CA ILE A 854 -48.86 -22.49 39.93
C ILE A 854 -50.08 -23.36 40.23
N SER A 855 -50.14 -24.57 39.66
CA SER A 855 -51.28 -25.48 39.84
C SER A 855 -51.50 -25.88 41.32
N GLU A 856 -50.42 -26.12 42.07
CA GLU A 856 -50.46 -26.38 43.52
C GLU A 856 -50.94 -25.16 44.32
N LEU A 857 -50.48 -23.96 43.96
CA LEU A 857 -50.90 -22.71 44.59
C LEU A 857 -52.37 -22.36 44.30
N GLU A 858 -52.92 -22.79 43.16
CA GLU A 858 -54.34 -22.64 42.84
C GLU A 858 -55.22 -23.61 43.63
N SER A 859 -54.87 -24.90 43.74
CA SER A 859 -55.65 -25.85 44.56
C SER A 859 -55.71 -25.43 46.03
N ASN A 860 -54.59 -24.95 46.57
CA ASN A 860 -54.52 -24.51 47.98
C ASN A 860 -55.34 -23.22 48.24
N LYS A 861 -55.77 -22.49 47.19
CA LYS A 861 -56.58 -21.26 47.28
C LYS A 861 -58.09 -21.53 47.35
N ASP A 862 -58.52 -22.74 46.98
CA ASP A 862 -59.90 -23.16 47.05
C ASP A 862 -60.19 -24.04 48.28
N GLU A 863 -59.19 -24.74 48.83
CA GLU A 863 -59.31 -25.38 50.16
C GLU A 863 -59.59 -24.35 51.28
N ASP A 864 -59.07 -23.12 51.16
CA ASP A 864 -59.28 -22.00 52.09
C ASP A 864 -60.73 -21.45 52.14
N LYS A 865 -61.72 -22.13 51.51
CA LYS A 865 -63.13 -21.69 51.43
C LYS A 865 -64.19 -22.71 51.83
N GLU A 866 -63.88 -24.00 51.99
CA GLU A 866 -64.90 -25.06 52.22
C GLU A 866 -64.81 -25.79 53.57
N GLU A 867 -64.63 -25.04 54.67
CA GLU A 867 -65.05 -25.49 56.02
C GLU A 867 -66.31 -24.72 56.52
N ASP A 868 -67.48 -25.02 55.96
CA ASP A 868 -68.66 -25.45 56.75
C ASP A 868 -69.80 -25.98 55.85
N ASN A 869 -70.48 -27.05 56.29
CA ASN A 869 -71.64 -27.72 55.66
C ASN A 869 -71.43 -28.49 54.34
N ASP A 870 -71.28 -29.82 54.45
CA ASP A 870 -72.08 -30.73 53.61
C ASP A 870 -72.79 -31.78 54.50
N VAL A 871 -74.01 -32.14 54.11
CA VAL A 871 -74.90 -33.05 54.84
C VAL A 871 -75.53 -34.06 53.89
N VAL A 872 -74.84 -35.21 53.77
CA VAL A 872 -75.47 -36.55 53.80
C VAL A 872 -76.34 -36.93 52.57
N VAL A 873 -75.73 -37.78 51.73
CA VAL A 873 -76.28 -39.03 51.13
C VAL A 873 -76.58 -39.11 49.61
N LYS A 874 -76.07 -40.22 49.04
CA LYS A 874 -76.22 -40.86 47.72
C LYS A 874 -77.67 -41.43 47.53
N PRO A 875 -78.07 -42.20 46.47
CA PRO A 875 -77.27 -42.79 45.38
C PRO A 875 -77.95 -42.85 43.98
N SER A 876 -77.26 -43.56 43.07
CA SER A 876 -77.79 -44.35 41.94
C SER A 876 -78.36 -43.65 40.70
N ASP A 877 -78.33 -44.23 39.50
CA ASP A 877 -77.42 -45.21 38.86
C ASP A 877 -77.82 -45.30 37.37
N ASN A 878 -76.86 -45.52 36.44
CA ASN A 878 -76.91 -46.58 35.40
C ASN A 878 -75.87 -46.40 34.26
N ASP A 879 -75.59 -47.53 33.61
CA ASP A 879 -75.09 -47.73 32.23
C ASP A 879 -73.68 -47.23 31.81
N GLU A 880 -72.85 -48.01 31.09
CA GLU A 880 -72.83 -49.48 30.95
C GLU A 880 -71.45 -50.00 30.43
N ASN A 881 -71.15 -51.28 30.72
CA ASN A 881 -70.36 -52.24 29.92
C ASN A 881 -68.90 -51.99 29.42
N LYS A 882 -68.01 -52.94 29.83
CA LYS A 882 -66.99 -53.70 29.04
C LYS A 882 -65.54 -53.19 28.80
N LYS A 883 -64.61 -53.94 29.43
CA LYS A 883 -63.25 -54.36 28.97
C LYS A 883 -63.30 -55.13 27.61
N PRO A 884 -62.19 -55.31 26.81
CA PRO A 884 -60.89 -55.88 27.29
C PRO A 884 -59.57 -55.57 26.49
N SER A 885 -58.50 -56.30 26.88
CA SER A 885 -57.31 -56.80 26.11
C SER A 885 -56.07 -55.92 25.76
N LEU A 886 -54.89 -56.48 26.12
CA LEU A 886 -53.54 -56.36 25.50
C LEU A 886 -53.40 -57.45 24.39
N PRO A 887 -52.50 -57.43 23.36
CA PRO A 887 -51.00 -57.32 23.37
C PRO A 887 -50.42 -56.32 22.31
N ASN A 888 -49.13 -55.94 22.13
CA ASN A 888 -47.74 -56.47 22.24
C ASN A 888 -47.05 -56.89 20.89
N THR A 889 -45.74 -56.60 20.74
CA THR A 889 -44.74 -56.96 19.68
C THR A 889 -44.83 -56.31 18.27
N GLY A 890 -43.73 -56.02 17.53
CA GLY A 890 -42.29 -55.99 17.85
C GLY A 890 -41.30 -55.98 16.63
N GLY A 891 -40.05 -55.47 16.79
CA GLY A 891 -38.91 -55.53 15.83
C GLY A 891 -38.74 -54.32 14.88
N VAL A 892 -37.57 -53.96 14.28
CA VAL A 892 -36.18 -54.49 14.31
C VAL A 892 -35.13 -53.37 14.02
N ASN A 893 -33.97 -53.40 14.71
CA ASN A 893 -32.65 -52.70 14.55
C ASN A 893 -32.44 -51.37 13.77
N SER A 894 -31.88 -50.36 14.48
CA SER A 894 -30.78 -49.43 14.11
C SER A 894 -30.32 -48.62 15.36
N GLY A 895 -29.14 -47.97 15.45
CA GLY A 895 -27.95 -48.01 14.59
C GLY A 895 -26.88 -46.91 14.83
N ALA A 896 -26.04 -47.02 15.89
CA ALA A 896 -24.98 -46.04 16.30
C ALA A 896 -25.52 -44.63 16.72
N VAL A 897 -24.79 -43.65 17.29
CA VAL A 897 -23.35 -43.35 17.55
C VAL A 897 -23.15 -42.84 19.01
N LEU A 898 -21.90 -42.51 19.40
CA LEU A 898 -21.45 -41.73 20.58
C LEU A 898 -22.13 -40.32 20.68
N SER A 899 -22.00 -39.48 21.71
CA SER A 899 -20.95 -39.34 22.75
C SER A 899 -21.46 -38.70 24.07
N THR A 900 -20.57 -38.56 25.06
CA THR A 900 -20.82 -37.92 26.37
C THR A 900 -20.65 -36.39 26.35
N ALA A 901 -21.27 -35.72 27.33
CA ALA A 901 -21.00 -34.33 27.74
C ALA A 901 -19.53 -34.14 28.25
N LEU A 902 -19.02 -32.95 28.60
CA LEU A 902 -19.66 -31.71 29.10
C LEU A 902 -18.79 -30.45 28.84
N LEU A 903 -19.39 -29.26 29.03
CA LEU A 903 -18.88 -27.88 28.91
C LEU A 903 -17.41 -27.60 29.29
N MET A 904 -16.82 -26.59 28.63
CA MET A 904 -16.25 -25.41 29.32
C MET A 904 -16.21 -24.14 28.44
N THR A 905 -15.99 -22.98 29.05
CA THR A 905 -16.16 -21.62 28.49
C THR A 905 -14.85 -20.97 27.99
N LEU A 906 -14.95 -19.98 27.08
CA LEU A 906 -13.81 -19.20 26.59
C LEU A 906 -13.38 -18.06 27.54
N SER A 907 -12.08 -17.76 27.58
CA SER A 907 -11.50 -16.40 27.51
C SER A 907 -9.96 -16.43 27.64
N GLY A 908 -9.27 -15.44 27.05
CA GLY A 908 -7.82 -15.23 27.22
C GLY A 908 -6.96 -15.50 25.97
N ALA A 909 -6.03 -14.59 25.67
CA ALA A 909 -5.12 -14.63 24.52
C ALA A 909 -3.65 -14.89 24.93
N VAL A 910 -2.70 -14.56 24.04
CA VAL A 910 -1.23 -14.35 24.27
C VAL A 910 -0.27 -15.53 23.96
N ILE A 911 0.26 -15.51 22.72
CA ILE A 911 1.69 -15.51 22.33
C ILE A 911 2.65 -16.70 22.70
N PHE A 912 3.24 -17.25 21.62
CA PHE A 912 4.57 -17.90 21.45
C PHE A 912 4.86 -19.42 21.60
N ARG A 913 5.54 -19.90 20.54
CA ARG A 913 6.66 -20.87 20.44
C ARG A 913 6.69 -22.10 21.36
N LYS A 914 6.61 -23.28 20.75
CA LYS A 914 7.00 -24.56 21.36
C LYS A 914 8.21 -25.19 20.67
N LYS A 915 9.37 -25.23 21.36
CA LYS A 915 10.48 -26.12 21.00
C LYS A 915 10.16 -27.52 21.51
N ASN A 916 10.08 -28.50 20.62
CA ASN A 916 10.11 -29.91 21.02
C ASN A 916 11.57 -30.41 21.03
N LYS A 917 11.91 -31.21 22.05
CA LYS A 917 13.08 -32.08 22.02
C LYS A 917 12.66 -33.41 22.66
N ILE A 918 12.87 -34.51 21.94
CA ILE A 918 12.50 -35.86 22.37
C ILE A 918 13.74 -36.56 22.90
N GLU A 919 13.64 -37.24 24.03
CA GLU A 919 14.62 -38.25 24.47
C GLU A 919 13.94 -39.60 24.61
N ASN A 920 14.54 -40.63 24.00
CA ASN A 920 14.09 -42.02 24.05
C ASN A 920 14.72 -42.76 25.23
N TYR A 921 14.05 -43.81 25.71
CA TYR A 921 14.56 -44.66 26.79
C TYR A 921 14.40 -46.16 26.47
N LYS A 922 15.32 -46.71 25.66
CA LYS A 922 16.13 -47.92 25.96
C LYS A 922 16.96 -48.40 24.77
#